data_AF-A0A1Y2FUY4-F1
#
_entry.id   AF-A0A1Y2FUY4-F1
#
_cell.length_a   1.000
_cell.length_b   1.000
_cell.length_c   1.000
_cell.angle_alpha   90.00
_cell.angle_beta   90.00
_cell.angle_gamma   90.00
#
_symmetry.space_group_name_H-M   'P 1'
#
loop_
_entity.id
_entity.type
_entity.pdbx_description
1 polymer ?
#
loop_
_entity_poly.entity_id
_entity_poly.type
_entity_poly.pdbx_seq_one_letter_code
_entity_poly.pdbx_strand_id
1 'polypeptide(L)'
;MDLSRQAYLSTSQVKADNYRGCIEEALGEYYELVCSHQLVGMLLCVYAHKSITPTISDVEKSAVPTGFANLLGNKGAVGIRLKVFNTCFAFINCHLAAGQASPEKRNDDLIDIGKRIFNESGIWENSLDRVDTLFYMGDLNYRVELSHEEAHISLGQKNMKELLAYDQLRHERRREHALSDFEEADITFMPTYKFDIGTDNYDSSEKQRVPSWTDRVLVRSKLPMQILPEHYKSWPQYMQSDHKPVSAVIKATFETVLTDKLDVVRQEILRELDRHENEAIPALSVLSDEVDFGCVRYRQPVTRTVRVRNDGRVDSRFRYVRRDAADDCPCKRWCWSLPNGDLLSPGEEMTLQLTVCPDAIDAQALNSGTDTLSDILVIAVEGGRDAYLSIKGQWQRSSCGQTLVALSRRTIFKDGEDEEESSIPREIYMLCDLITELCGSENVDVATLFEYEPAAEEVDELQNKLEQSAPSNTALASKCHPAIALALLLEILDTLAEPLVPCDMYKDALASSANPQQALDFLDTLPSLQANVLIYLIAFLRSLLELRQGKPAPAPAKTATLEKGKVHRASAGELAGAIMGPSAIMARDLFVDRLFGVFGRVLLQPENLAARCEDADEALEGRRDEATRKRNLLRHWVLATLNQA
;
A
#
# COMPACT_ATOMS: atom_id res chain seq x y z
N MET A 1 -37.96 -61.81 -19.09
CA MET A 1 -37.04 -60.88 -19.79
C MET A 1 -37.15 -61.06 -21.29
N ASP A 2 -37.04 -59.99 -22.07
CA ASP A 2 -36.80 -60.08 -23.52
C ASP A 2 -35.29 -60.25 -23.71
N LEU A 3 -34.86 -61.36 -24.30
CA LEU A 3 -33.45 -61.74 -24.48
C LEU A 3 -32.98 -61.52 -25.94
N SER A 4 -33.74 -60.78 -26.74
CA SER A 4 -33.37 -60.46 -28.12
C SER A 4 -32.14 -59.54 -28.19
N ARG A 5 -31.32 -59.65 -29.24
CA ARG A 5 -30.12 -58.80 -29.45
C ARG A 5 -30.44 -57.29 -29.45
N GLN A 6 -31.66 -56.90 -29.84
CA GLN A 6 -32.14 -55.51 -29.78
C GLN A 6 -32.42 -55.02 -28.35
N ALA A 7 -32.86 -55.90 -27.44
CA ALA A 7 -33.09 -55.57 -26.04
C ALA A 7 -31.78 -55.29 -25.25
N TYR A 8 -30.63 -55.76 -25.76
CA TYR A 8 -29.30 -55.43 -25.21
C TYR A 8 -28.78 -54.06 -25.68
N LEU A 9 -29.36 -53.48 -26.75
CA LEU A 9 -28.91 -52.23 -27.38
C LEU A 9 -29.93 -51.08 -27.25
N SER A 10 -31.19 -51.38 -26.89
CA SER A 10 -32.25 -50.39 -26.71
C SER A 10 -33.12 -50.75 -25.49
N THR A 11 -33.23 -49.82 -24.55
CA THR A 11 -34.09 -49.97 -23.36
C THR A 11 -35.53 -49.66 -23.76
N SER A 12 -36.40 -50.68 -23.83
CA SER A 12 -37.83 -50.47 -24.05
C SER A 12 -38.48 -49.85 -22.80
N GLN A 13 -39.02 -48.64 -22.95
CA GLN A 13 -39.62 -47.87 -21.87
C GLN A 13 -41.00 -48.41 -21.45
N VAL A 14 -41.69 -49.13 -22.34
CA VAL A 14 -43.07 -49.62 -22.17
C VAL A 14 -43.27 -50.44 -20.91
N LYS A 15 -42.37 -51.39 -20.61
CA LYS A 15 -42.50 -52.22 -19.41
C LYS A 15 -42.25 -51.42 -18.13
N ALA A 16 -41.28 -50.50 -18.16
CA ALA A 16 -40.99 -49.66 -17.01
C ALA A 16 -42.14 -48.70 -16.71
N ASP A 17 -42.80 -48.16 -17.74
CA ASP A 17 -43.97 -47.30 -17.58
C ASP A 17 -45.17 -48.07 -17.01
N ASN A 18 -45.39 -49.31 -17.45
CA ASN A 18 -46.41 -50.19 -16.85
C ASN A 18 -46.14 -50.45 -15.36
N TYR A 19 -44.88 -50.74 -14.99
CA TYR A 19 -44.51 -50.92 -13.58
C TYR A 19 -44.73 -49.63 -12.76
N ARG A 20 -44.35 -48.47 -13.29
CA ARG A 20 -44.60 -47.19 -12.62
C ARG A 20 -46.09 -46.92 -12.41
N GLY A 21 -46.91 -47.14 -13.44
CA GLY A 21 -48.36 -46.98 -13.34
C GLY A 21 -48.98 -47.85 -12.23
N CYS A 22 -48.58 -49.13 -12.14
CA CYS A 22 -49.02 -50.00 -11.05
C CYS A 22 -48.52 -49.55 -9.66
N ILE A 23 -47.29 -49.03 -9.56
CA ILE A 23 -46.74 -48.51 -8.30
C ILE A 23 -47.51 -47.25 -7.87
N GLU A 24 -47.77 -46.33 -8.79
CA GLU A 24 -48.50 -45.09 -8.54
C GLU A 24 -49.95 -45.37 -8.10
N GLU A 25 -50.63 -46.31 -8.75
CA GLU A 25 -51.96 -46.75 -8.35
C GLU A 25 -51.95 -47.34 -6.92
N ALA A 26 -50.93 -48.13 -6.58
CA ALA A 26 -50.80 -48.75 -5.26
C ALA A 26 -50.43 -47.76 -4.14
N LEU A 27 -49.58 -46.76 -4.43
CA LEU A 27 -49.15 -45.75 -3.46
C LEU A 27 -50.21 -44.66 -3.24
N GLY A 28 -51.07 -44.41 -4.23
CA GLY A 28 -52.14 -43.41 -4.17
C GLY A 28 -51.64 -41.96 -4.25
N GLU A 29 -52.54 -41.01 -4.03
CA GLU A 29 -52.32 -39.58 -4.31
C GLU A 29 -51.34 -38.85 -3.38
N TYR A 30 -50.92 -39.48 -2.28
CA TYR A 30 -50.05 -38.87 -1.27
C TYR A 30 -48.57 -38.94 -1.64
N TYR A 31 -48.21 -39.79 -2.59
CA TYR A 31 -46.85 -39.96 -3.07
C TYR A 31 -46.70 -39.44 -4.49
N GLU A 32 -45.50 -38.99 -4.83
CA GLU A 32 -45.15 -38.60 -6.19
C GLU A 32 -43.79 -39.14 -6.58
N LEU A 33 -43.61 -39.37 -7.89
CA LEU A 33 -42.36 -39.84 -8.45
C LEU A 33 -41.32 -38.72 -8.38
N VAL A 34 -40.29 -38.89 -7.55
CA VAL A 34 -39.13 -37.99 -7.52
C VAL A 34 -38.24 -38.26 -8.73
N CYS A 35 -37.95 -39.54 -8.95
CA CYS A 35 -37.00 -39.95 -9.97
C CYS A 35 -37.14 -41.43 -10.31
N SER A 36 -36.95 -41.78 -11.59
CA SER A 36 -36.68 -43.15 -12.01
C SER A 36 -35.47 -43.23 -12.93
N HIS A 37 -34.78 -44.36 -12.90
CA HIS A 37 -33.68 -44.70 -13.79
C HIS A 37 -33.68 -46.18 -14.18
N GLN A 38 -33.27 -46.49 -15.40
CA GLN A 38 -33.34 -47.84 -15.96
C GLN A 38 -32.08 -48.19 -16.74
N LEU A 39 -31.59 -49.42 -16.57
CA LEU A 39 -30.55 -50.04 -17.38
C LEU A 39 -31.02 -51.44 -17.79
N VAL A 40 -31.44 -51.58 -19.05
CA VAL A 40 -32.02 -52.82 -19.59
C VAL A 40 -33.19 -53.31 -18.71
N GLY A 41 -32.98 -54.36 -17.91
CA GLY A 41 -34.00 -54.95 -17.03
C GLY A 41 -33.99 -54.41 -15.60
N MET A 42 -32.98 -53.64 -15.20
CA MET A 42 -32.90 -53.01 -13.88
C MET A 42 -33.66 -51.69 -13.91
N LEU A 43 -34.66 -51.55 -13.06
CA LEU A 43 -35.43 -50.33 -12.88
C LEU A 43 -35.35 -49.91 -11.41
N LEU A 44 -35.04 -48.65 -11.16
CA LEU A 44 -35.12 -48.05 -9.84
C LEU A 44 -36.05 -46.84 -9.91
N CYS A 45 -37.02 -46.81 -9.01
CA CYS A 45 -37.96 -45.70 -8.85
C CYS A 45 -37.91 -45.22 -7.40
N VAL A 46 -37.83 -43.91 -7.21
CA VAL A 46 -37.90 -43.25 -5.91
C VAL A 46 -39.16 -42.41 -5.88
N TYR A 47 -40.04 -42.73 -4.94
CA TYR A 47 -41.26 -41.98 -4.64
C TYR A 47 -41.10 -41.30 -3.28
N ALA A 48 -41.64 -40.11 -3.15
CA ALA A 48 -41.66 -39.37 -1.88
C ALA A 48 -43.09 -38.94 -1.54
N HIS A 49 -43.38 -38.89 -0.24
CA HIS A 49 -44.63 -38.31 0.23
C HIS A 49 -44.61 -36.80 -0.04
N LYS A 50 -45.72 -36.22 -0.52
CA LYS A 50 -45.82 -34.80 -0.92
C LYS A 50 -45.35 -33.80 0.15
N SER A 51 -45.41 -34.17 1.43
CA SER A 51 -44.93 -33.32 2.53
C SER A 51 -43.41 -33.18 2.60
N ILE A 52 -42.64 -34.12 2.04
CA ILE A 52 -41.17 -34.09 2.07
C ILE A 52 -40.56 -33.67 0.74
N THR A 53 -41.29 -33.83 -0.37
CA THR A 53 -40.79 -33.49 -1.71
C THR A 53 -40.18 -32.09 -1.83
N PRO A 54 -40.74 -31.02 -1.22
CA PRO A 54 -40.15 -29.69 -1.30
C PRO A 54 -38.75 -29.57 -0.68
N THR A 55 -38.36 -30.54 0.13
CA THR A 55 -37.07 -30.61 0.82
C THR A 55 -36.04 -31.44 0.06
N ILE A 56 -36.44 -32.05 -1.06
CA ILE A 56 -35.58 -32.88 -1.90
C ILE A 56 -34.86 -32.01 -2.93
N SER A 57 -33.54 -32.11 -2.98
CA SER A 57 -32.69 -31.42 -3.96
C SER A 57 -31.61 -32.35 -4.53
N ASP A 58 -30.81 -31.84 -5.47
CA ASP A 58 -29.58 -32.49 -5.96
C ASP A 58 -29.78 -33.94 -6.44
N VAL A 59 -30.87 -34.18 -7.17
CA VAL A 59 -31.21 -35.50 -7.72
C VAL A 59 -30.29 -35.83 -8.90
N GLU A 60 -29.47 -36.88 -8.73
CA GLU A 60 -28.57 -37.42 -9.75
C GLU A 60 -28.91 -38.89 -10.04
N LYS A 61 -28.74 -39.30 -11.30
CA LYS A 61 -28.96 -40.67 -11.77
C LYS A 61 -27.67 -41.18 -12.37
N SER A 62 -27.37 -42.47 -12.19
CA SER A 62 -26.22 -43.09 -12.82
C SER A 62 -26.48 -44.57 -13.10
N ALA A 63 -25.78 -45.13 -14.08
CA ALA A 63 -25.87 -46.54 -14.42
C ALA A 63 -24.49 -47.10 -14.75
N VAL A 64 -24.16 -48.26 -14.18
CA VAL A 64 -22.88 -48.93 -14.38
C VAL A 64 -23.14 -50.32 -14.94
N PRO A 65 -22.87 -50.57 -16.24
CA PRO A 65 -22.92 -51.92 -16.80
C PRO A 65 -21.72 -52.75 -16.35
N THR A 66 -21.97 -53.98 -15.89
CA THR A 66 -20.93 -54.99 -15.52
C THR A 66 -21.11 -56.32 -16.25
N GLY A 67 -21.94 -56.35 -17.30
CA GLY A 67 -22.20 -57.54 -18.12
C GLY A 67 -21.00 -57.97 -18.96
N PHE A 68 -21.24 -58.55 -20.14
CA PHE A 68 -20.15 -59.05 -20.99
C PHE A 68 -19.04 -58.00 -21.17
N ALA A 69 -17.80 -58.37 -20.83
CA ALA A 69 -16.61 -57.49 -20.82
C ALA A 69 -16.77 -56.17 -20.02
N ASN A 70 -17.65 -56.13 -19.01
CA ASN A 70 -18.04 -54.93 -18.25
C ASN A 70 -18.62 -53.78 -19.11
N LEU A 71 -19.18 -54.12 -20.28
CA LEU A 71 -19.71 -53.14 -21.26
C LEU A 71 -21.22 -53.27 -21.50
N LEU A 72 -21.81 -54.45 -21.30
CA LEU A 72 -23.24 -54.68 -21.55
C LEU A 72 -24.09 -54.47 -20.28
N GLY A 73 -25.26 -53.85 -20.44
CA GLY A 73 -26.16 -53.48 -19.33
C GLY A 73 -27.05 -54.60 -18.78
N ASN A 74 -26.83 -55.86 -19.16
CA ASN A 74 -27.63 -57.01 -18.66
C ASN A 74 -27.29 -57.43 -17.22
N LYS A 75 -26.18 -56.90 -16.70
CA LYS A 75 -25.71 -56.97 -15.32
C LYS A 75 -25.11 -55.62 -14.96
N GLY A 76 -25.10 -55.28 -13.68
CA GLY A 76 -24.57 -54.01 -13.20
C GLY A 76 -25.45 -53.38 -12.15
N ALA A 77 -25.55 -52.05 -12.19
CA ALA A 77 -26.39 -51.30 -11.28
C ALA A 77 -27.00 -50.04 -11.90
N VAL A 78 -28.13 -49.63 -11.34
CA VAL A 78 -28.69 -48.27 -11.49
C VAL A 78 -28.70 -47.59 -10.13
N GLY A 79 -28.28 -46.33 -10.09
CA GLY A 79 -28.18 -45.51 -8.90
C GLY A 79 -29.04 -44.26 -9.03
N ILE A 80 -29.71 -43.89 -7.92
CA ILE A 80 -30.29 -42.56 -7.74
C ILE A 80 -29.71 -41.97 -6.45
N ARG A 81 -29.08 -40.79 -6.56
CA ARG A 81 -28.63 -39.98 -5.44
C ARG A 81 -29.52 -38.76 -5.31
N LEU A 82 -29.85 -38.36 -4.10
CA LEU A 82 -30.62 -37.15 -3.82
C LEU A 82 -30.30 -36.63 -2.42
N LYS A 83 -30.60 -35.37 -2.18
CA LYS A 83 -30.49 -34.76 -0.87
C LYS A 83 -31.89 -34.56 -0.29
N VAL A 84 -32.10 -34.94 0.97
CA VAL A 84 -33.33 -34.62 1.72
C VAL A 84 -32.90 -33.70 2.86
N PHE A 85 -33.44 -32.48 2.89
CA PHE A 85 -32.92 -31.39 3.73
C PHE A 85 -31.41 -31.21 3.53
N ASN A 86 -30.60 -31.51 4.54
CA ASN A 86 -29.15 -31.43 4.47
C ASN A 86 -28.42 -32.78 4.40
N THR A 87 -29.15 -33.88 4.23
CA THR A 87 -28.58 -35.23 4.21
C THR A 87 -28.64 -35.85 2.83
N CYS A 88 -27.51 -36.41 2.39
CA CYS A 88 -27.33 -37.05 1.08
C CYS A 88 -27.62 -38.56 1.15
N PHE A 89 -28.59 -39.01 0.37
CA PHE A 89 -28.98 -40.42 0.21
C PHE A 89 -28.61 -40.93 -1.17
N ALA A 90 -28.13 -42.18 -1.26
CA ALA A 90 -27.96 -42.86 -2.53
C ALA A 90 -28.54 -44.27 -2.48
N PHE A 91 -29.36 -44.60 -3.48
CA PHE A 91 -30.00 -45.90 -3.65
C PHE A 91 -29.40 -46.58 -4.88
N ILE A 92 -28.78 -47.75 -4.69
CA ILE A 92 -28.15 -48.53 -5.76
C ILE A 92 -28.89 -49.86 -5.89
N ASN A 93 -29.59 -50.04 -7.02
CA ASN A 93 -30.22 -51.29 -7.40
C ASN A 93 -29.28 -52.09 -8.31
N CYS A 94 -28.85 -53.25 -7.85
CA CYS A 94 -27.90 -54.13 -8.51
C CYS A 94 -28.56 -55.37 -9.10
N HIS A 95 -27.99 -55.87 -10.19
CA HIS A 95 -28.22 -57.20 -10.71
C HIS A 95 -26.86 -57.81 -11.06
N LEU A 96 -26.30 -58.58 -10.12
CA LEU A 96 -24.91 -59.06 -10.17
C LEU A 96 -24.78 -60.40 -10.90
N ALA A 97 -23.54 -60.81 -11.20
CA ALA A 97 -23.22 -62.06 -11.88
C ALA A 97 -23.92 -63.29 -11.27
N ALA A 98 -24.61 -64.07 -12.12
CA ALA A 98 -25.36 -65.25 -11.73
C ALA A 98 -24.49 -66.52 -11.69
N GLY A 99 -24.92 -67.51 -10.90
CA GLY A 99 -24.24 -68.81 -10.76
C GLY A 99 -23.61 -69.01 -9.38
N GLN A 100 -23.61 -70.25 -8.91
CA GLN A 100 -23.13 -70.61 -7.57
C GLN A 100 -21.61 -70.45 -7.44
N ALA A 101 -20.84 -70.82 -8.48
CA ALA A 101 -19.37 -70.78 -8.51
C ALA A 101 -18.76 -69.41 -8.84
N SER A 102 -19.47 -68.30 -8.60
CA SER A 102 -18.98 -66.96 -8.98
C SER A 102 -19.10 -65.87 -7.89
N PRO A 103 -18.82 -66.15 -6.60
CA PRO A 103 -18.85 -65.11 -5.56
C PRO A 103 -17.79 -64.02 -5.83
N GLU A 104 -16.58 -64.38 -6.27
CA GLU A 104 -15.51 -63.43 -6.57
C GLU A 104 -15.91 -62.42 -7.65
N LYS A 105 -16.53 -62.87 -8.74
CA LYS A 105 -17.03 -61.96 -9.78
C LYS A 105 -18.12 -61.01 -9.26
N ARG A 106 -18.94 -61.43 -8.30
CA ARG A 106 -19.92 -60.53 -7.66
C ARG A 106 -19.25 -59.50 -6.76
N ASN A 107 -18.19 -59.88 -6.05
CA ASN A 107 -17.37 -58.94 -5.29
C ASN A 107 -16.73 -57.91 -6.23
N ASP A 108 -16.14 -58.36 -7.35
CA ASP A 108 -15.56 -57.49 -8.38
C ASP A 108 -16.60 -56.54 -9.00
N ASP A 109 -17.80 -57.03 -9.30
CA ASP A 109 -18.90 -56.20 -9.80
C ASP A 109 -19.24 -55.08 -8.80
N LEU A 110 -19.35 -55.40 -7.51
CA LEU A 110 -19.63 -54.42 -6.45
C LEU A 110 -18.54 -53.37 -6.33
N ILE A 111 -17.27 -53.78 -6.42
CA ILE A 111 -16.11 -52.87 -6.41
C ILE A 111 -16.14 -51.94 -7.63
N ASP A 112 -16.39 -52.47 -8.83
CA ASP A 112 -16.47 -51.68 -10.07
C ASP A 112 -17.63 -50.68 -10.02
N ILE A 113 -18.80 -51.12 -9.54
CA ILE A 113 -19.97 -50.26 -9.33
C ILE A 113 -19.62 -49.14 -8.36
N GLY A 114 -19.02 -49.45 -7.20
CA GLY A 114 -18.65 -48.46 -6.19
C GLY A 114 -17.69 -47.38 -6.70
N LYS A 115 -16.78 -47.73 -7.62
CA LYS A 115 -15.82 -46.78 -8.22
C LYS A 115 -16.44 -45.89 -9.30
N ARG A 116 -17.42 -46.40 -10.05
CA ARG A 116 -17.95 -45.75 -11.26
C ARG A 116 -19.28 -45.03 -11.06
N ILE A 117 -20.12 -45.49 -10.14
CA ILE A 117 -21.46 -44.92 -9.92
C ILE A 117 -21.33 -43.45 -9.45
N PHE A 118 -22.08 -42.54 -10.08
CA PHE A 118 -22.01 -41.08 -9.81
C PHE A 118 -20.62 -40.45 -10.02
N ASN A 119 -19.75 -41.08 -10.84
CA ASN A 119 -18.40 -40.61 -11.13
C ASN A 119 -18.13 -40.50 -12.63
N GLU A 120 -19.11 -40.05 -13.41
CA GLU A 120 -19.05 -40.03 -14.87
C GLU A 120 -17.95 -39.10 -15.43
N SER A 121 -17.55 -38.07 -14.68
CA SER A 121 -16.48 -37.14 -15.06
C SER A 121 -15.07 -37.61 -14.67
N GLY A 122 -14.95 -38.63 -13.80
CA GLY A 122 -13.67 -39.10 -13.25
C GLY A 122 -12.91 -38.08 -12.39
N ILE A 123 -13.53 -36.94 -12.06
CA ILE A 123 -12.92 -35.83 -11.29
C ILE A 123 -12.85 -36.17 -9.79
N TRP A 124 -13.77 -37.00 -9.31
CA TRP A 124 -13.88 -37.34 -7.90
C TRP A 124 -13.37 -38.77 -7.68
N GLU A 125 -12.28 -38.93 -6.94
CA GLU A 125 -11.66 -40.25 -6.73
C GLU A 125 -12.63 -41.22 -5.99
N ASN A 126 -13.52 -40.70 -5.14
CA ASN A 126 -14.59 -41.46 -4.45
C ASN A 126 -15.92 -40.67 -4.39
N SER A 127 -16.79 -40.81 -5.40
CA SER A 127 -18.11 -40.17 -5.45
C SER A 127 -19.02 -40.54 -4.26
N LEU A 128 -18.90 -41.76 -3.75
CA LEU A 128 -19.72 -42.30 -2.66
C LEU A 128 -19.29 -41.84 -1.25
N ASP A 129 -18.12 -41.22 -1.09
CA ASP A 129 -17.68 -40.66 0.20
C ASP A 129 -18.53 -39.44 0.61
N ARG A 130 -19.18 -38.80 -0.36
CA ARG A 130 -20.09 -37.66 -0.16
C ARG A 130 -21.53 -38.07 0.15
N VAL A 131 -21.79 -39.37 0.24
CA VAL A 131 -23.10 -39.91 0.60
C VAL A 131 -23.13 -40.15 2.11
N ASP A 132 -24.18 -39.67 2.77
CA ASP A 132 -24.38 -39.87 4.20
C ASP A 132 -25.02 -41.23 4.47
N THR A 133 -26.00 -41.61 3.64
CA THR A 133 -26.66 -42.93 3.72
C THR A 133 -26.73 -43.60 2.35
N LEU A 134 -26.13 -44.78 2.24
CA LEU A 134 -25.97 -45.53 1.01
C LEU A 134 -26.69 -46.88 1.11
N PHE A 135 -27.55 -47.18 0.14
CA PHE A 135 -28.28 -48.44 0.05
C PHE A 135 -27.77 -49.26 -1.13
N TYR A 136 -27.45 -50.52 -0.89
CA TYR A 136 -27.27 -51.54 -1.92
C TYR A 136 -28.43 -52.53 -1.83
N MET A 137 -29.16 -52.70 -2.93
CA MET A 137 -30.31 -53.60 -2.98
C MET A 137 -30.47 -54.24 -4.35
N GLY A 138 -31.36 -55.23 -4.44
CA GLY A 138 -31.70 -55.91 -5.70
C GLY A 138 -31.27 -57.37 -5.71
N ASP A 139 -31.09 -57.92 -6.91
CA ASP A 139 -30.62 -59.29 -7.13
C ASP A 139 -29.09 -59.32 -7.05
N LEU A 140 -28.59 -59.45 -5.83
CA LEU A 140 -27.15 -59.59 -5.57
C LEU A 140 -26.63 -60.97 -5.94
N ASN A 141 -27.50 -61.94 -6.24
CA ASN A 141 -27.17 -63.24 -6.80
C ASN A 141 -26.21 -64.14 -5.99
N TYR A 142 -25.86 -63.81 -4.74
CA TYR A 142 -25.14 -64.71 -3.84
C TYR A 142 -26.00 -65.94 -3.51
N ARG A 143 -25.34 -67.10 -3.44
CA ARG A 143 -26.01 -68.41 -3.35
C ARG A 143 -25.73 -69.09 -2.03
N VAL A 144 -26.56 -70.07 -1.69
CA VAL A 144 -26.25 -71.03 -0.62
C VAL A 144 -25.27 -72.07 -1.17
N GLU A 145 -24.15 -72.27 -0.49
CA GLU A 145 -23.06 -73.16 -0.89
C GLU A 145 -23.26 -74.58 -0.32
N LEU A 146 -24.37 -75.20 -0.71
CA LEU A 146 -24.71 -76.60 -0.42
C LEU A 146 -25.04 -77.35 -1.71
N SER A 147 -25.03 -78.68 -1.65
CA SER A 147 -25.62 -79.49 -2.72
C SER A 147 -27.16 -79.37 -2.73
N HIS A 148 -27.78 -79.75 -3.85
CA HIS A 148 -29.23 -79.75 -3.98
C HIS A 148 -29.90 -80.62 -2.90
N GLU A 149 -29.34 -81.81 -2.62
CA GLU A 149 -29.87 -82.75 -1.64
C GLU A 149 -29.79 -82.19 -0.21
N GLU A 150 -28.63 -81.69 0.20
CA GLU A 150 -28.42 -81.10 1.54
C GLU A 150 -29.34 -79.89 1.79
N ALA A 151 -29.50 -79.04 0.77
CA ALA A 151 -30.39 -77.89 0.87
C ALA A 151 -31.86 -78.33 1.03
N HIS A 152 -32.32 -79.34 0.30
CA HIS A 152 -33.70 -79.83 0.42
C HIS A 152 -33.96 -80.55 1.75
N ILE A 153 -32.96 -81.26 2.29
CA ILE A 153 -33.04 -81.82 3.65
C ILE A 153 -33.23 -80.69 4.67
N SER A 154 -32.40 -79.65 4.59
CA SER A 154 -32.48 -78.50 5.50
C SER A 154 -33.81 -77.73 5.37
N LEU A 155 -34.32 -77.57 4.15
CA LEU A 155 -35.63 -76.96 3.88
C LEU A 155 -36.78 -77.80 4.45
N GLY A 156 -36.74 -79.13 4.27
CA GLY A 156 -37.75 -80.04 4.81
C GLY A 156 -37.81 -80.05 6.34
N GLN A 157 -36.66 -79.87 6.99
CA GLN A 157 -36.53 -79.72 8.44
C GLN A 157 -36.83 -78.29 8.93
N LYS A 158 -37.08 -77.34 8.01
CA LYS A 158 -37.20 -75.90 8.29
C LYS A 158 -35.98 -75.33 9.03
N ASN A 159 -34.80 -75.92 8.84
CA ASN A 159 -33.56 -75.49 9.46
C ASN A 159 -32.91 -74.34 8.68
N MET A 160 -33.55 -73.17 8.73
CA MET A 160 -33.07 -71.98 8.03
C MET A 160 -31.70 -71.50 8.53
N LYS A 161 -31.39 -71.75 9.81
CA LYS A 161 -30.11 -71.38 10.41
C LYS A 161 -28.93 -72.11 9.74
N GLU A 162 -29.12 -73.38 9.40
CA GLU A 162 -28.13 -74.18 8.67
C GLU A 162 -27.94 -73.65 7.26
N LEU A 163 -29.01 -73.42 6.50
CA LEU A 163 -28.92 -72.83 5.16
C LEU A 163 -28.20 -71.47 5.15
N LEU A 164 -28.53 -70.58 6.10
CA LEU A 164 -27.89 -69.28 6.25
C LEU A 164 -26.42 -69.38 6.66
N ALA A 165 -25.99 -70.48 7.28
CA ALA A 165 -24.59 -70.70 7.59
C ALA A 165 -23.74 -70.91 6.33
N TYR A 166 -24.37 -71.29 5.21
CA TYR A 166 -23.73 -71.47 3.90
C TYR A 166 -24.08 -70.34 2.89
N ASP A 167 -24.68 -69.23 3.35
CA ASP A 167 -24.95 -68.07 2.50
C ASP A 167 -23.65 -67.36 2.12
N GLN A 168 -23.35 -67.27 0.82
CA GLN A 168 -22.12 -66.66 0.33
C GLN A 168 -21.99 -65.18 0.71
N LEU A 169 -23.05 -64.38 0.66
CA LEU A 169 -22.94 -62.95 1.01
C LEU A 169 -22.55 -62.78 2.48
N ARG A 170 -23.13 -63.58 3.39
CA ARG A 170 -22.71 -63.62 4.81
C ARG A 170 -21.25 -64.02 4.99
N HIS A 171 -20.72 -64.90 4.14
CA HIS A 171 -19.29 -65.27 4.18
C HIS A 171 -18.39 -64.16 3.64
N GLU A 172 -18.71 -63.61 2.47
CA GLU A 172 -17.91 -62.56 1.83
C GLU A 172 -17.91 -61.26 2.67
N ARG A 173 -19.01 -60.92 3.35
CA ARG A 173 -19.06 -59.81 4.33
C ARG A 173 -18.17 -60.06 5.54
N ARG A 174 -18.22 -61.26 6.12
CA ARG A 174 -17.38 -61.66 7.28
C ARG A 174 -15.88 -61.70 6.95
N ARG A 175 -15.54 -61.97 5.70
CA ARG A 175 -14.16 -61.98 5.17
C ARG A 175 -13.70 -60.63 4.63
N GLU A 176 -14.55 -59.60 4.73
CA GLU A 176 -14.27 -58.25 4.24
C GLU A 176 -14.03 -58.15 2.72
N HIS A 177 -14.58 -59.10 1.96
CA HIS A 177 -14.46 -59.10 0.50
C HIS A 177 -15.55 -58.27 -0.21
N ALA A 178 -16.71 -58.09 0.42
CA ALA A 178 -17.80 -57.28 -0.12
C ALA A 178 -18.72 -56.76 1.00
N LEU A 179 -19.12 -55.48 0.93
CA LEU A 179 -20.14 -54.85 1.78
C LEU A 179 -19.96 -55.10 3.31
N SER A 180 -18.71 -55.14 3.79
CA SER A 180 -18.40 -55.43 5.21
C SER A 180 -18.84 -54.32 6.16
N ASP A 181 -18.84 -53.08 5.69
CA ASP A 181 -19.26 -51.87 6.42
C ASP A 181 -20.77 -51.56 6.26
N PHE A 182 -21.53 -52.46 5.64
CA PHE A 182 -22.98 -52.35 5.52
C PHE A 182 -23.68 -53.18 6.58
N GLU A 183 -24.84 -52.72 7.03
CA GLU A 183 -25.78 -53.44 7.87
C GLU A 183 -26.84 -54.15 7.03
N GLU A 184 -27.27 -55.31 7.51
CA GLU A 184 -28.38 -56.08 6.97
C GLU A 184 -29.16 -56.67 8.16
N ALA A 185 -30.49 -56.59 8.13
CA ALA A 185 -31.32 -57.16 9.18
C ALA A 185 -31.28 -58.69 9.15
N ASP A 186 -31.58 -59.32 10.28
CA ASP A 186 -31.66 -60.77 10.34
C ASP A 186 -32.72 -61.32 9.37
N ILE A 187 -32.29 -62.26 8.52
CA ILE A 187 -33.17 -62.91 7.55
C ILE A 187 -34.03 -63.92 8.30
N THR A 188 -35.33 -63.65 8.34
CA THR A 188 -36.34 -64.50 9.00
C THR A 188 -37.29 -65.19 8.01
N PHE A 189 -37.03 -65.06 6.70
CA PHE A 189 -37.85 -65.57 5.61
C PHE A 189 -37.11 -66.60 4.75
N MET A 190 -37.86 -67.49 4.10
CA MET A 190 -37.32 -68.57 3.25
C MET A 190 -36.58 -68.03 2.02
N PRO A 191 -35.65 -68.81 1.41
CA PRO A 191 -34.94 -68.42 0.20
C PRO A 191 -35.90 -67.96 -0.92
N THR A 192 -35.54 -66.86 -1.59
CA THR A 192 -36.39 -66.14 -2.54
C THR A 192 -36.21 -66.57 -3.98
N TYR A 193 -35.22 -67.43 -4.25
CA TYR A 193 -34.90 -67.97 -5.56
C TYR A 193 -34.50 -69.44 -5.43
N LYS A 194 -34.74 -70.35 -6.38
CA LYS A 194 -35.51 -70.20 -7.62
C LYS A 194 -36.81 -70.99 -7.52
N PHE A 195 -37.92 -70.40 -7.95
CA PHE A 195 -39.23 -71.05 -7.99
C PHE A 195 -39.65 -71.46 -9.41
N ASP A 196 -40.59 -72.41 -9.50
CA ASP A 196 -41.34 -72.64 -10.72
C ASP A 196 -42.46 -71.59 -10.84
N ILE A 197 -42.51 -70.90 -11.98
CA ILE A 197 -43.42 -69.77 -12.21
C ILE A 197 -44.88 -70.21 -12.00
N GLY A 198 -45.64 -69.41 -11.26
CA GLY A 198 -47.03 -69.71 -10.91
C GLY A 198 -47.19 -70.63 -9.69
N THR A 199 -46.10 -70.99 -9.00
CA THR A 199 -46.12 -71.88 -7.83
C THR A 199 -45.25 -71.35 -6.67
N ASP A 200 -45.31 -72.04 -5.53
CA ASP A 200 -44.37 -71.91 -4.41
C ASP A 200 -43.38 -73.09 -4.33
N ASN A 201 -43.29 -73.89 -5.40
CA ASN A 201 -42.33 -74.98 -5.47
C ASN A 201 -40.97 -74.44 -5.94
N TYR A 202 -39.91 -74.90 -5.27
CA TYR A 202 -38.54 -74.63 -5.71
C TYR A 202 -38.22 -75.38 -7.01
N ASP A 203 -37.25 -74.87 -7.76
CA ASP A 203 -36.89 -75.23 -9.13
C ASP A 203 -36.91 -76.73 -9.44
N SER A 204 -37.91 -77.18 -10.21
CA SER A 204 -38.01 -78.56 -10.70
C SER A 204 -37.31 -78.77 -12.05
N SER A 205 -36.59 -77.76 -12.56
CA SER A 205 -35.88 -77.85 -13.84
C SER A 205 -34.69 -78.81 -13.77
N GLU A 206 -34.19 -79.25 -14.92
CA GLU A 206 -32.98 -80.10 -15.01
C GLU A 206 -31.74 -79.46 -14.35
N LYS A 207 -31.72 -78.13 -14.19
CA LYS A 207 -30.61 -77.40 -13.54
C LYS A 207 -30.67 -77.45 -12.02
N GLN A 208 -31.81 -77.86 -11.44
CA GLN A 208 -32.01 -78.10 -10.01
C GLN A 208 -31.33 -77.07 -9.10
N ARG A 209 -31.61 -75.78 -9.35
CA ARG A 209 -30.92 -74.69 -8.65
C ARG A 209 -31.18 -74.77 -7.16
N VAL A 210 -30.10 -74.67 -6.37
CA VAL A 210 -30.16 -74.64 -4.91
C VAL A 210 -30.92 -73.39 -4.45
N PRO A 211 -31.96 -73.52 -3.60
CA PRO A 211 -32.67 -72.38 -3.06
C PRO A 211 -31.74 -71.39 -2.34
N SER A 212 -31.80 -70.11 -2.68
CA SER A 212 -30.86 -69.06 -2.24
C SER A 212 -31.54 -67.72 -1.95
N TRP A 213 -30.96 -66.92 -1.05
CA TRP A 213 -31.33 -65.52 -0.80
C TRP A 213 -30.57 -64.59 -1.75
N THR A 214 -31.04 -64.50 -2.98
CA THR A 214 -30.43 -63.66 -4.01
C THR A 214 -30.85 -62.19 -3.89
N ASP A 215 -32.05 -61.95 -3.36
CA ASP A 215 -32.69 -60.63 -3.30
C ASP A 215 -32.46 -59.99 -1.92
N ARG A 216 -31.65 -58.92 -1.85
CA ARG A 216 -31.10 -58.39 -0.59
C ARG A 216 -31.25 -56.87 -0.48
N VAL A 217 -31.22 -56.37 0.76
CA VAL A 217 -31.23 -54.92 1.07
C VAL A 217 -30.21 -54.67 2.17
N LEU A 218 -29.20 -53.87 1.86
CA LEU A 218 -28.12 -53.50 2.77
C LEU A 218 -27.97 -51.98 2.80
N VAL A 219 -27.55 -51.45 3.95
CA VAL A 219 -27.40 -50.00 4.14
C VAL A 219 -26.14 -49.68 4.95
N ARG A 220 -25.47 -48.60 4.57
CA ARG A 220 -24.39 -47.98 5.32
C ARG A 220 -24.76 -46.54 5.59
N SER A 221 -24.64 -46.06 6.82
CA SER A 221 -24.96 -44.67 7.16
C SER A 221 -23.92 -44.06 8.10
N LYS A 222 -23.62 -42.78 7.89
CA LYS A 222 -22.88 -41.94 8.83
C LYS A 222 -23.79 -41.37 9.93
N LEU A 223 -25.10 -41.43 9.73
CA LEU A 223 -26.12 -40.93 10.64
C LEU A 223 -26.86 -42.10 11.32
N PRO A 224 -27.54 -41.85 12.45
CA PRO A 224 -28.40 -42.85 13.06
C PRO A 224 -29.41 -43.44 12.08
N MET A 225 -29.33 -44.75 11.89
CA MET A 225 -30.15 -45.50 10.96
C MET A 225 -30.44 -46.88 11.57
N GLN A 226 -31.66 -47.37 11.36
CA GLN A 226 -32.08 -48.70 11.78
C GLN A 226 -32.97 -49.35 10.73
N ILE A 227 -32.56 -50.52 10.23
CA ILE A 227 -33.47 -51.42 9.50
C ILE A 227 -34.39 -52.07 10.53
N LEU A 228 -35.71 -51.99 10.33
CA LEU A 228 -36.69 -52.62 11.22
C LEU A 228 -36.78 -54.12 10.90
N PRO A 229 -36.29 -55.02 11.77
CA PRO A 229 -36.18 -56.45 11.45
C PRO A 229 -37.52 -57.10 11.13
N GLU A 230 -38.60 -56.69 11.80
CA GLU A 230 -39.98 -57.16 11.58
C GLU A 230 -40.54 -56.81 10.19
N HIS A 231 -39.87 -55.89 9.48
CA HIS A 231 -40.25 -55.44 8.15
C HIS A 231 -39.25 -55.84 7.06
N TYR A 232 -38.19 -56.59 7.40
CA TYR A 232 -37.31 -57.22 6.43
C TYR A 232 -37.82 -58.63 6.08
N LYS A 233 -38.62 -58.73 5.02
CA LYS A 233 -39.39 -59.94 4.70
C LYS A 233 -39.58 -60.16 3.20
N SER A 234 -39.88 -61.41 2.83
CA SER A 234 -40.34 -61.77 1.49
C SER A 234 -41.86 -61.90 1.42
N TRP A 235 -42.39 -61.85 0.19
CA TRP A 235 -43.82 -61.89 -0.09
C TRP A 235 -44.17 -63.07 -1.02
N PRO A 236 -44.27 -64.31 -0.49
CA PRO A 236 -44.43 -65.52 -1.29
C PRO A 236 -45.74 -65.59 -2.08
N GLN A 237 -46.78 -64.84 -1.65
CA GLN A 237 -48.08 -64.80 -2.33
C GLN A 237 -48.02 -64.25 -3.77
N TYR A 238 -46.93 -63.61 -4.15
CA TYR A 238 -46.68 -63.17 -5.52
C TYR A 238 -45.88 -64.24 -6.28
N MET A 239 -46.51 -64.85 -7.29
CA MET A 239 -46.00 -66.03 -8.03
C MET A 239 -45.71 -65.74 -9.51
N GLN A 240 -45.75 -64.47 -9.92
CA GLN A 240 -45.59 -64.05 -11.32
C GLN A 240 -44.13 -64.21 -11.83
N SER A 241 -43.18 -64.43 -10.94
CA SER A 241 -41.75 -64.62 -11.21
C SER A 241 -41.24 -65.87 -10.50
N ASP A 242 -40.09 -66.36 -10.97
CA ASP A 242 -39.25 -67.35 -10.30
C ASP A 242 -38.48 -66.78 -9.09
N HIS A 243 -38.61 -65.48 -8.80
CA HIS A 243 -38.21 -64.82 -7.57
C HIS A 243 -39.42 -64.35 -6.75
N LYS A 244 -39.23 -64.22 -5.43
CA LYS A 244 -40.23 -63.62 -4.52
C LYS A 244 -39.81 -62.19 -4.12
N PRO A 245 -40.74 -61.20 -4.15
CA PRO A 245 -40.41 -59.83 -3.76
C PRO A 245 -39.91 -59.75 -2.31
N VAL A 246 -38.93 -58.87 -2.07
CA VAL A 246 -38.38 -58.56 -0.75
C VAL A 246 -38.63 -57.09 -0.44
N SER A 247 -39.04 -56.81 0.80
CA SER A 247 -39.19 -55.45 1.31
C SER A 247 -38.37 -55.26 2.59
N ALA A 248 -37.93 -54.03 2.84
CA ALA A 248 -37.36 -53.57 4.11
C ALA A 248 -37.96 -52.21 4.45
N VAL A 249 -38.19 -51.94 5.74
CA VAL A 249 -38.53 -50.61 6.25
C VAL A 249 -37.37 -50.12 7.09
N ILE A 250 -36.94 -48.89 6.83
CA ILE A 250 -35.72 -48.32 7.40
C ILE A 250 -36.08 -46.99 8.04
N LYS A 251 -35.74 -46.83 9.32
CA LYS A 251 -35.84 -45.57 10.05
C LYS A 251 -34.51 -44.85 9.93
N ALA A 252 -34.49 -43.74 9.21
CA ALA A 252 -33.30 -42.91 9.01
C ALA A 252 -33.52 -41.50 9.58
N THR A 253 -32.49 -40.91 10.18
CA THR A 253 -32.48 -39.49 10.55
C THR A 253 -31.89 -38.64 9.44
N PHE A 254 -32.41 -37.43 9.28
CA PHE A 254 -31.84 -36.39 8.41
C PHE A 254 -31.52 -35.15 9.23
N GLU A 255 -30.54 -34.39 8.77
CA GLU A 255 -30.13 -33.12 9.35
C GLU A 255 -30.84 -31.96 8.64
N THR A 256 -31.22 -30.96 9.41
CA THR A 256 -31.84 -29.73 8.90
C THR A 256 -31.16 -28.51 9.52
N VAL A 257 -31.10 -27.43 8.76
CA VAL A 257 -30.54 -26.16 9.24
C VAL A 257 -31.63 -25.40 9.98
N LEU A 258 -31.37 -25.05 11.23
CA LEU A 258 -32.20 -24.12 11.98
C LEU A 258 -31.81 -22.70 11.59
N THR A 259 -32.66 -22.03 10.80
CA THR A 259 -32.39 -20.69 10.24
C THR A 259 -32.00 -19.67 11.32
N ASP A 260 -32.70 -19.64 12.44
CA ASP A 260 -32.41 -18.70 13.54
C ASP A 260 -30.99 -18.86 14.10
N LYS A 261 -30.49 -20.10 14.20
CA LYS A 261 -29.12 -20.37 14.66
C LYS A 261 -28.08 -20.03 13.59
N LEU A 262 -28.41 -20.30 12.32
CA LEU A 262 -27.54 -19.94 11.20
C LEU A 262 -27.29 -18.44 11.17
N ASP A 263 -28.34 -17.64 11.37
CA ASP A 263 -28.23 -16.17 11.35
C ASP A 263 -27.37 -15.65 12.51
N VAL A 264 -27.48 -16.25 13.71
CA VAL A 264 -26.60 -15.91 14.84
C VAL A 264 -25.14 -16.19 14.52
N VAL A 265 -24.83 -17.39 14.02
CA VAL A 265 -23.45 -17.77 13.65
C VAL A 265 -22.93 -16.87 12.52
N ARG A 266 -23.77 -16.55 11.54
CA ARG A 266 -23.39 -15.65 10.44
C ARG A 266 -23.06 -14.25 10.95
N GLN A 267 -23.84 -13.70 11.88
CA GLN A 267 -23.56 -12.40 12.49
C GLN A 267 -22.27 -12.42 13.32
N GLU A 268 -21.99 -13.52 14.02
CA GLU A 268 -20.74 -13.69 14.76
C GLU A 268 -19.52 -13.71 13.81
N ILE A 269 -19.58 -14.48 12.73
CA ILE A 269 -18.53 -14.53 11.70
C ILE A 269 -18.31 -13.15 11.07
N LEU A 270 -19.38 -12.42 10.76
CA LEU A 270 -19.27 -11.07 10.18
C LEU A 270 -18.58 -10.10 11.15
N ARG A 271 -18.93 -10.13 12.44
CA ARG A 271 -18.27 -9.29 13.45
C ARG A 271 -16.79 -9.62 13.61
N GLU A 272 -16.45 -10.90 13.53
CA GLU A 272 -15.07 -11.34 13.59
C GLU A 272 -14.28 -10.89 12.37
N LEU A 273 -14.87 -10.97 11.18
CA LEU A 273 -14.28 -10.45 9.95
C LEU A 273 -14.04 -8.93 10.05
N ASP A 274 -15.04 -8.16 10.48
CA ASP A 274 -14.93 -6.71 10.69
C ASP A 274 -13.80 -6.37 11.69
N ARG A 275 -13.65 -7.17 12.76
CA ARG A 275 -12.55 -6.99 13.72
C ARG A 275 -11.20 -7.21 13.06
N HIS A 276 -11.04 -8.31 12.31
CA HIS A 276 -9.79 -8.61 11.62
C HIS A 276 -9.44 -7.56 10.56
N GLU A 277 -10.42 -7.08 9.80
CA GLU A 277 -10.22 -5.99 8.84
C GLU A 277 -9.73 -4.72 9.54
N ASN A 278 -10.37 -4.33 10.64
CA ASN A 278 -9.96 -3.15 11.41
C ASN A 278 -8.57 -3.30 12.04
N GLU A 279 -8.23 -4.47 12.58
CA GLU A 279 -6.91 -4.75 13.15
C GLU A 279 -5.80 -4.77 12.08
N ALA A 280 -6.16 -5.06 10.83
CA ALA A 280 -5.24 -5.07 9.70
C ALA A 280 -4.96 -3.67 9.13
N ILE A 281 -5.68 -2.61 9.57
CA ILE A 281 -5.42 -1.24 9.13
C ILE A 281 -4.13 -0.73 9.78
N PRO A 282 -3.10 -0.35 8.99
CA PRO A 282 -1.87 0.27 9.50
C PRO A 282 -2.17 1.56 10.29
N ALA A 283 -1.49 1.75 11.41
CA ALA A 283 -1.71 2.90 12.29
C ALA A 283 -0.39 3.42 12.87
N LEU A 284 -0.02 4.64 12.49
CA LEU A 284 1.12 5.36 13.03
C LEU A 284 0.66 6.59 13.80
N SER A 285 1.33 6.89 14.91
CA SER A 285 1.13 8.11 15.67
C SER A 285 2.43 8.91 15.79
N VAL A 286 2.31 10.22 15.75
CA VAL A 286 3.40 11.13 16.12
C VAL A 286 3.23 11.44 17.60
N LEU A 287 4.27 11.17 18.40
CA LEU A 287 4.20 11.31 19.87
C LEU A 287 4.17 12.79 20.33
N SER A 288 4.45 13.73 19.42
CA SER A 288 4.26 15.17 19.60
C SER A 288 3.58 15.70 18.35
N ASP A 289 2.44 16.36 18.50
CA ASP A 289 1.67 16.98 17.42
C ASP A 289 2.31 18.29 16.93
N GLU A 290 3.15 18.90 17.76
CA GLU A 290 3.86 20.14 17.47
C GLU A 290 5.35 20.04 17.75
N VAL A 291 6.15 20.71 16.91
CA VAL A 291 7.57 20.99 17.14
C VAL A 291 7.82 22.49 17.03
N ASP A 292 8.19 23.10 18.15
CA ASP A 292 8.62 24.48 18.21
C ASP A 292 10.16 24.59 18.14
N PHE A 293 10.63 25.30 17.11
CA PHE A 293 12.04 25.60 16.89
C PHE A 293 12.51 26.81 17.72
N GLY A 294 11.60 27.57 18.33
CA GLY A 294 11.90 28.79 19.08
C GLY A 294 12.40 29.87 18.14
N CYS A 295 13.38 30.65 18.59
CA CYS A 295 13.99 31.71 17.77
C CYS A 295 14.92 31.11 16.70
N VAL A 296 14.60 31.34 15.43
CA VAL A 296 15.39 30.92 14.27
C VAL A 296 16.00 32.15 13.61
N ARG A 297 17.26 32.02 13.20
CA ARG A 297 18.05 33.09 12.58
C ARG A 297 18.47 32.70 11.17
N TYR A 298 18.92 33.70 10.44
CA TYR A 298 19.47 33.56 9.11
C TYR A 298 20.64 32.57 9.09
N ARG A 299 20.60 31.57 8.17
CA ARG A 299 21.66 30.56 7.94
C ARG A 299 22.15 29.76 9.15
N GLN A 300 21.46 29.85 10.29
CA GLN A 300 21.80 29.14 11.51
C GLN A 300 20.85 27.94 11.68
N PRO A 301 21.30 26.70 11.39
CA PRO A 301 20.45 25.53 11.42
C PRO A 301 20.03 25.19 12.86
N VAL A 302 18.74 25.01 13.08
CA VAL A 302 18.18 24.53 14.34
C VAL A 302 17.55 23.16 14.09
N THR A 303 18.04 22.13 14.78
CA THR A 303 17.49 20.77 14.71
C THR A 303 16.67 20.42 15.95
N ARG A 304 15.54 19.75 15.73
CA ARG A 304 14.66 19.19 16.76
C ARG A 304 14.32 17.74 16.39
N THR A 305 13.92 16.95 17.38
CA THR A 305 13.54 15.56 17.18
C THR A 305 12.09 15.31 17.55
N VAL A 306 11.45 14.44 16.78
CA VAL A 306 10.09 13.92 17.04
C VAL A 306 10.12 12.41 16.95
N ARG A 307 9.25 11.75 17.72
CA ARG A 307 9.11 10.30 17.65
C ARG A 307 7.81 9.91 16.96
N VAL A 308 7.91 8.91 16.09
CA VAL A 308 6.78 8.26 15.44
C VAL A 308 6.74 6.81 15.89
N ARG A 309 5.56 6.31 16.27
CA ARG A 309 5.36 4.93 16.73
C ARG A 309 4.31 4.23 15.88
N ASN A 310 4.51 2.94 15.62
CA ASN A 310 3.46 2.05 15.12
C ASN A 310 2.61 1.54 16.28
N ASP A 311 1.39 2.07 16.39
CA ASP A 311 0.38 1.67 17.38
C ASP A 311 -0.59 0.61 16.83
N GLY A 312 -0.43 0.22 15.55
CA GLY A 312 -1.22 -0.81 14.88
C GLY A 312 -0.76 -2.24 15.21
N ARG A 313 -1.42 -3.22 14.57
CA ARG A 313 -1.08 -4.65 14.70
C ARG A 313 -0.31 -5.22 13.51
N VAL A 314 -0.10 -4.40 12.48
CA VAL A 314 0.60 -4.77 11.25
C VAL A 314 1.76 -3.81 10.99
N ASP A 315 2.72 -4.25 10.17
CA ASP A 315 3.79 -3.37 9.72
C ASP A 315 3.22 -2.17 8.96
N SER A 316 3.73 -0.97 9.28
CA SER A 316 3.25 0.27 8.72
C SER A 316 4.38 0.95 7.94
N ARG A 317 4.21 1.06 6.62
CA ARG A 317 5.10 1.86 5.76
C ARG A 317 4.56 3.27 5.66
N PHE A 318 5.44 4.26 5.76
CA PHE A 318 5.05 5.66 5.60
C PHE A 318 6.01 6.46 4.73
N ARG A 319 5.49 7.56 4.19
CA ARG A 319 6.22 8.54 3.39
C ARG A 319 5.71 9.94 3.67
N TYR A 320 6.52 10.97 3.40
CA TYR A 320 6.03 12.34 3.48
C TYR A 320 5.29 12.75 2.21
N VAL A 321 4.20 13.50 2.38
CA VAL A 321 3.43 14.05 1.26
C VAL A 321 4.05 15.37 0.83
N ARG A 322 4.22 15.55 -0.48
CA ARG A 322 4.65 16.82 -1.08
C ARG A 322 3.43 17.68 -1.37
N ARG A 323 3.56 19.00 -1.19
CA ARG A 323 2.47 19.96 -1.47
C ARG A 323 2.17 20.02 -2.97
N ASP A 324 3.22 20.17 -3.78
CA ASP A 324 3.13 20.08 -5.23
C ASP A 324 4.08 19.03 -5.80
N ALA A 325 3.71 18.48 -6.96
CA ALA A 325 4.55 17.50 -7.66
C ALA A 325 5.89 18.09 -8.13
N ALA A 326 5.96 19.41 -8.26
CA ALA A 326 7.17 20.16 -8.62
C ALA A 326 8.07 20.48 -7.41
N ASP A 327 7.57 20.31 -6.18
CA ASP A 327 8.37 20.55 -4.97
C ASP A 327 9.33 19.37 -4.73
N ASP A 328 10.60 19.68 -4.50
CA ASP A 328 11.60 18.68 -4.11
C ASP A 328 11.47 18.25 -2.63
N CYS A 329 10.79 19.05 -1.79
CA CYS A 329 10.69 18.86 -0.35
C CYS A 329 9.23 18.72 0.12
N PRO A 330 8.91 17.84 1.10
CA PRO A 330 7.57 17.78 1.71
C PRO A 330 7.24 19.01 2.58
N CYS A 331 8.24 19.71 3.09
CA CYS A 331 8.09 20.96 3.84
C CYS A 331 8.41 22.18 2.96
N LYS A 332 8.19 23.38 3.50
CA LYS A 332 8.74 24.63 2.95
C LYS A 332 10.26 24.53 2.85
N ARG A 333 10.87 25.27 1.91
CA ARG A 333 12.29 25.19 1.54
C ARG A 333 13.26 25.27 2.72
N TRP A 334 12.95 26.12 3.70
CA TRP A 334 13.76 26.31 4.89
C TRP A 334 13.71 25.14 5.89
N CYS A 335 12.92 24.08 5.65
CA CYS A 335 12.77 22.93 6.54
C CYS A 335 12.95 21.60 5.82
N TRP A 336 13.61 20.64 6.46
CA TRP A 336 13.69 19.25 5.98
C TRP A 336 13.68 18.24 7.15
N SER A 337 13.36 16.99 6.83
CA SER A 337 13.24 15.88 7.79
C SER A 337 14.13 14.70 7.39
N LEU A 338 14.70 13.98 8.37
CA LEU A 338 15.39 12.70 8.16
C LEU A 338 14.94 11.66 9.20
N PRO A 339 14.74 10.39 8.83
CA PRO A 339 14.79 9.82 7.47
C PRO A 339 13.54 10.17 6.63
N ASN A 340 13.59 9.95 5.31
CA ASN A 340 12.56 10.30 4.31
C ASN A 340 11.36 9.32 4.22
N GLY A 341 11.03 8.66 5.33
CA GLY A 341 10.07 7.56 5.39
C GLY A 341 10.75 6.21 5.64
N ASP A 342 10.02 5.29 6.26
CA ASP A 342 10.51 3.94 6.58
C ASP A 342 9.36 2.94 6.78
N LEU A 343 9.71 1.70 7.09
CA LEU A 343 8.84 0.65 7.59
C LEU A 343 8.99 0.55 9.11
N LEU A 344 7.88 0.55 9.84
CA LEU A 344 7.87 0.32 11.29
C LEU A 344 7.04 -0.91 11.61
N SER A 345 7.61 -1.85 12.36
CA SER A 345 6.86 -2.99 12.88
C SER A 345 6.03 -2.61 14.11
N PRO A 346 4.98 -3.39 14.45
CA PRO A 346 4.10 -3.10 15.58
C PRO A 346 4.87 -2.84 16.89
N GLY A 347 4.62 -1.69 17.51
CA GLY A 347 5.27 -1.26 18.76
C GLY A 347 6.64 -0.61 18.61
N GLU A 348 7.22 -0.59 17.40
CA GLU A 348 8.50 0.09 17.15
C GLU A 348 8.35 1.61 17.09
N GLU A 349 9.42 2.30 17.48
CA GLU A 349 9.53 3.75 17.43
C GLU A 349 10.68 4.19 16.53
N MET A 350 10.45 5.25 15.77
CA MET A 350 11.46 5.96 15.01
C MET A 350 11.63 7.38 15.55
N THR A 351 12.86 7.88 15.55
CA THR A 351 13.15 9.29 15.78
C THR A 351 13.37 10.02 14.46
N LEU A 352 12.51 10.97 14.16
CA LEU A 352 12.64 11.92 13.06
C LEU A 352 13.45 13.13 13.52
N GLN A 353 14.45 13.52 12.73
CA GLN A 353 15.20 14.76 12.90
C GLN A 353 14.66 15.81 11.92
N LEU A 354 14.17 16.92 12.45
CA LEU A 354 13.68 18.06 11.68
C LEU A 354 14.66 19.21 11.83
N THR A 355 15.12 19.77 10.73
CA THR A 355 16.05 20.90 10.72
C THR A 355 15.44 22.07 9.98
N VAL A 356 15.52 23.24 10.60
CA VAL A 356 15.12 24.53 10.03
C VAL A 356 16.36 25.39 9.83
N CYS A 357 16.59 25.88 8.62
CA CYS A 357 17.69 26.78 8.27
C CYS A 357 17.29 27.69 7.10
N PRO A 358 16.68 28.86 7.37
CA PRO A 358 16.32 29.81 6.32
C PRO A 358 17.55 30.42 5.63
N ASP A 359 17.54 30.42 4.29
CA ASP A 359 18.60 31.02 3.47
C ASP A 359 18.29 32.48 3.06
N ALA A 360 19.04 33.02 2.09
CA ALA A 360 18.87 34.40 1.61
C ALA A 360 17.49 34.66 0.99
N ILE A 361 16.96 33.68 0.27
CA ILE A 361 15.66 33.77 -0.40
C ILE A 361 14.56 33.72 0.65
N ASP A 362 14.66 32.79 1.60
CA ASP A 362 13.69 32.66 2.69
C ASP A 362 13.68 33.92 3.57
N ALA A 363 14.85 34.47 3.89
CA ALA A 363 15.00 35.66 4.72
C ALA A 363 14.23 36.86 4.16
N GLN A 364 14.21 37.05 2.83
CA GLN A 364 13.44 38.13 2.20
C GLN A 364 11.94 38.01 2.50
N ALA A 365 11.38 36.82 2.34
CA ALA A 365 9.96 36.56 2.58
C ALA A 365 9.60 36.63 4.07
N LEU A 366 10.48 36.12 4.94
CA LEU A 366 10.30 36.12 6.40
C LEU A 366 10.46 37.53 7.00
N ASN A 367 11.41 38.33 6.50
CA ASN A 367 11.63 39.70 6.96
C ASN A 367 10.45 40.62 6.63
N SER A 368 9.92 40.52 5.41
CA SER A 368 8.76 41.29 4.96
C SER A 368 7.44 40.83 5.57
N GLY A 369 7.42 39.63 6.17
CA GLY A 369 6.22 39.03 6.76
C GLY A 369 5.29 38.39 5.72
N THR A 370 5.72 38.24 4.47
CA THR A 370 4.97 37.50 3.44
C THR A 370 4.99 35.99 3.70
N ASP A 371 6.03 35.49 4.37
CA ASP A 371 6.08 34.13 4.91
C ASP A 371 6.27 34.15 6.43
N THR A 372 5.96 33.02 7.07
CA THR A 372 6.18 32.78 8.50
C THR A 372 6.83 31.42 8.69
N LEU A 373 7.56 31.25 9.80
CA LEU A 373 8.11 29.95 10.21
C LEU A 373 7.00 29.06 10.80
N SER A 374 6.03 28.73 9.96
CA SER A 374 4.95 27.82 10.26
C SER A 374 4.74 26.90 9.07
N ASP A 375 4.62 25.61 9.37
CA ASP A 375 4.38 24.58 8.36
C ASP A 375 3.68 23.33 8.94
N ILE A 376 3.19 22.46 8.07
CA ILE A 376 2.62 21.15 8.45
C ILE A 376 3.29 20.06 7.62
N LEU A 377 3.98 19.13 8.29
CA LEU A 377 4.49 17.92 7.68
C LEU A 377 3.42 16.83 7.73
N VAL A 378 3.02 16.33 6.56
CA VAL A 378 2.04 15.24 6.44
C VAL A 378 2.79 13.92 6.23
N ILE A 379 2.55 12.98 7.14
CA ILE A 379 3.12 11.63 7.14
C ILE A 379 2.04 10.68 6.63
N ALA A 380 2.10 10.34 5.35
CA ALA A 380 1.14 9.42 4.73
C ALA A 380 1.49 7.98 5.05
N VAL A 381 0.49 7.23 5.52
CA VAL A 381 0.61 5.81 5.89
C VAL A 381 -0.03 4.98 4.80
N GLU A 382 0.73 4.06 4.21
CA GLU A 382 0.22 3.22 3.12
C GLU A 382 -0.92 2.32 3.61
N GLY A 383 -2.13 2.51 3.06
CA GLY A 383 -3.32 1.76 3.47
C GLY A 383 -3.87 2.15 4.85
N GLY A 384 -3.33 3.18 5.49
CA GLY A 384 -3.71 3.64 6.83
C GLY A 384 -4.27 5.06 6.86
N ARG A 385 -4.35 5.64 8.06
CA ARG A 385 -4.67 7.06 8.26
C ARG A 385 -3.39 7.89 8.33
N ASP A 386 -3.40 9.03 7.66
CA ASP A 386 -2.28 9.97 7.66
C ASP A 386 -2.10 10.63 9.04
N ALA A 387 -0.85 10.91 9.39
CA ALA A 387 -0.50 11.66 10.58
C ALA A 387 0.04 13.05 10.23
N TYR A 388 -0.17 14.02 11.12
CA TYR A 388 0.14 15.43 10.87
C TYR A 388 1.05 15.95 11.97
N LEU A 389 2.09 16.68 11.57
CA LEU A 389 3.01 17.34 12.49
C LEU A 389 3.09 18.82 12.20
N SER A 390 2.73 19.65 13.17
CA SER A 390 2.85 21.11 13.08
C SER A 390 4.29 21.54 13.39
N ILE A 391 4.85 22.34 12.52
CA ILE A 391 6.18 22.95 12.66
C ILE A 391 5.97 24.44 12.93
N LYS A 392 6.57 24.94 14.01
CA LYS A 392 6.51 26.36 14.40
C LYS A 392 7.88 26.90 14.75
N GLY A 393 8.06 28.20 14.57
CA GLY A 393 9.22 28.94 14.99
C GLY A 393 8.96 30.44 14.96
N GLN A 394 9.89 31.19 15.55
CA GLN A 394 9.88 32.64 15.58
C GLN A 394 11.07 33.14 14.77
N TRP A 395 10.79 33.79 13.64
CA TRP A 395 11.82 34.39 12.81
C TRP A 395 12.40 35.62 13.51
N GLN A 396 13.71 35.59 13.75
CA GLN A 396 14.46 36.78 14.16
C GLN A 396 14.85 37.54 12.90
N ARG A 397 14.32 38.76 12.77
CA ARG A 397 14.59 39.61 11.60
C ARG A 397 16.09 39.80 11.41
N SER A 398 16.52 39.57 10.18
CA SER A 398 17.91 39.68 9.75
C SER A 398 18.11 40.94 8.91
N SER A 399 19.33 41.46 8.93
CA SER A 399 19.80 42.54 8.05
C SER A 399 20.02 42.02 6.62
N CYS A 400 20.34 40.73 6.48
CA CYS A 400 20.41 40.02 5.20
C CYS A 400 18.99 39.74 4.67
N GLY A 401 18.81 39.75 3.34
CA GLY A 401 17.49 39.56 2.72
C GLY A 401 16.57 40.79 2.78
N GLN A 402 17.04 41.95 3.26
CA GLN A 402 16.21 43.16 3.42
C GLN A 402 16.21 44.04 2.17
N THR A 403 15.22 44.94 2.08
CA THR A 403 15.29 46.06 1.15
C THR A 403 16.15 47.18 1.75
N LEU A 404 16.78 47.97 0.89
CA LEU A 404 17.58 49.11 1.34
C LEU A 404 16.75 50.11 2.16
N VAL A 405 15.49 50.32 1.76
CA VAL A 405 14.51 51.16 2.44
C VAL A 405 14.14 50.62 3.84
N ALA A 406 14.10 49.30 4.02
CA ALA A 406 13.83 48.72 5.33
C ALA A 406 15.02 48.89 6.28
N LEU A 407 16.25 48.80 5.77
CA LEU A 407 17.46 49.04 6.55
C LEU A 407 17.63 50.53 6.91
N SER A 408 17.25 51.46 6.02
CA SER A 408 17.37 52.91 6.24
C SER A 408 16.39 53.47 7.28
N ARG A 409 15.24 52.82 7.49
CA ARG A 409 14.24 53.19 8.51
C ARG A 409 14.60 52.74 9.93
N ARG A 410 15.63 51.91 10.08
CA ARG A 410 16.09 51.43 11.38
C ARG A 410 16.93 52.52 12.04
N THR A 411 16.28 53.45 12.73
CA THR A 411 16.94 54.64 13.29
C THR A 411 18.04 54.27 14.29
N ILE A 412 19.11 55.07 14.26
CA ILE A 412 20.25 55.01 15.19
C ILE A 412 19.83 55.51 16.59
N PHE A 413 18.62 56.08 16.77
CA PHE A 413 18.18 56.66 18.03
C PHE A 413 16.66 56.53 18.29
N LYS A 414 16.34 55.94 19.46
CA LYS A 414 15.14 56.00 20.31
C LYS A 414 13.73 55.76 19.73
N ASP A 415 13.00 54.92 20.47
CA ASP A 415 11.54 54.76 20.39
C ASP A 415 10.82 56.13 20.46
N GLY A 416 10.01 56.44 19.44
CA GLY A 416 8.87 57.35 19.57
C GLY A 416 8.88 58.67 18.77
N GLU A 417 9.84 58.92 17.88
CA GLU A 417 9.74 60.03 16.90
C GLU A 417 9.62 59.45 15.47
N ASP A 418 8.90 60.15 14.59
CA ASP A 418 8.60 59.74 13.21
C ASP A 418 9.85 59.16 12.51
N GLU A 419 9.72 57.98 11.91
CA GLU A 419 10.80 57.23 11.22
C GLU A 419 11.38 58.04 10.04
N GLU A 420 12.28 58.98 10.32
CA GLU A 420 13.06 59.65 9.27
C GLU A 420 14.05 58.64 8.67
N GLU A 421 13.94 58.45 7.36
CA GLU A 421 14.79 57.55 6.59
C GLU A 421 16.25 58.05 6.61
N SER A 422 17.16 57.25 7.18
CA SER A 422 18.59 57.55 7.17
C SER A 422 19.14 57.49 5.74
N SER A 423 20.01 58.44 5.39
CA SER A 423 20.65 58.48 4.07
C SER A 423 21.57 57.28 3.80
N ILE A 424 22.09 56.66 4.87
CA ILE A 424 22.89 55.44 4.83
C ILE A 424 22.35 54.49 5.91
N PRO A 425 22.03 53.23 5.57
CA PRO A 425 21.65 52.23 6.55
C PRO A 425 22.68 52.05 7.65
N ARG A 426 22.21 51.90 8.89
CA ARG A 426 23.06 51.77 10.08
C ARG A 426 24.04 50.62 9.94
N GLU A 427 23.58 49.46 9.48
CA GLU A 427 24.37 48.24 9.35
C GLU A 427 25.56 48.45 8.38
N ILE A 428 25.32 49.10 7.24
CA ILE A 428 26.36 49.40 6.24
C ILE A 428 27.37 50.39 6.81
N TYR A 429 26.89 51.48 7.42
CA TYR A 429 27.74 52.48 8.05
C TYR A 429 28.63 51.87 9.13
N MET A 430 28.04 51.13 10.07
CA MET A 430 28.77 50.54 11.19
C MET A 430 29.83 49.53 10.74
N LEU A 431 29.55 48.73 9.71
CA LEU A 431 30.52 47.77 9.18
C LEU A 431 31.67 48.49 8.45
N CYS A 432 31.38 49.49 7.63
CA CYS A 432 32.41 50.30 6.96
C CYS A 432 33.31 51.04 7.97
N ASP A 433 32.72 51.62 9.01
CA ASP A 433 33.45 52.31 10.08
C ASP A 433 34.31 51.32 10.89
N LEU A 434 33.75 50.17 11.28
CA LEU A 434 34.46 49.11 11.98
C LEU A 434 35.66 48.58 11.19
N ILE A 435 35.50 48.33 9.89
CA ILE A 435 36.61 47.87 9.04
C ILE A 435 37.71 48.94 8.99
N THR A 436 37.33 50.21 8.84
CA THR A 436 38.28 51.33 8.78
C THR A 436 39.03 51.50 10.12
N GLU A 437 38.34 51.39 11.25
CA GLU A 437 38.93 51.47 12.60
C GLU A 437 39.91 50.31 12.86
N LEU A 438 39.51 49.08 12.53
CA LEU A 438 40.35 47.89 12.69
C LEU A 438 41.62 47.95 11.83
N CYS A 439 41.49 48.36 10.56
CA CYS A 439 42.61 48.53 9.64
C CYS A 439 43.49 49.75 9.93
N GLY A 440 42.97 50.76 10.63
CA GLY A 440 43.73 51.94 11.05
C GLY A 440 44.51 51.74 12.36
N SER A 441 44.24 50.67 13.10
CA SER A 441 44.99 50.29 14.30
C SER A 441 46.36 49.69 13.93
N GLU A 442 47.40 49.90 14.75
CA GLU A 442 48.80 49.50 14.47
C GLU A 442 49.00 47.97 14.26
N ASN A 443 47.96 47.15 14.42
CA ASN A 443 48.07 45.69 14.52
C ASN A 443 47.57 44.91 13.29
N VAL A 444 46.96 45.54 12.28
CA VAL A 444 46.41 44.82 11.10
C VAL A 444 46.73 45.55 9.80
N ASP A 445 47.48 44.89 8.92
CA ASP A 445 47.74 45.40 7.56
C ASP A 445 46.51 45.20 6.66
N VAL A 446 46.05 46.27 5.99
CA VAL A 446 44.96 46.23 5.00
C VAL A 446 45.20 45.16 3.93
N ALA A 447 46.46 44.86 3.58
CA ALA A 447 46.79 43.85 2.59
C ALA A 447 46.30 42.43 2.95
N THR A 448 46.14 42.13 4.25
CA THR A 448 45.73 40.81 4.73
C THR A 448 44.21 40.62 4.77
N LEU A 449 43.43 41.64 4.39
CA LEU A 449 41.96 41.62 4.38
C LEU A 449 41.36 40.45 3.57
N PHE A 450 42.09 39.97 2.56
CA PHE A 450 41.71 38.83 1.71
C PHE A 450 42.59 37.59 1.92
N GLU A 451 43.44 37.57 2.95
CA GLU A 451 44.28 36.42 3.32
C GLU A 451 43.61 35.56 4.41
N TYR A 452 42.78 36.17 5.24
CA TYR A 452 41.94 35.47 6.21
C TYR A 452 40.61 35.08 5.57
N GLU A 453 40.23 33.81 5.65
CA GLU A 453 38.91 33.31 5.28
C GLU A 453 38.06 33.14 6.55
N PRO A 454 37.06 34.01 6.80
CA PRO A 454 36.20 33.91 7.98
C PRO A 454 35.42 32.60 8.02
N ALA A 455 35.34 31.98 9.21
CA ALA A 455 34.40 30.89 9.44
C ALA A 455 32.96 31.44 9.53
N ALA A 456 31.97 30.63 9.14
CA ALA A 456 30.56 31.05 9.16
C ALA A 456 30.11 31.45 10.57
N GLU A 457 30.55 30.73 11.59
CA GLU A 457 30.21 31.02 12.99
C GLU A 457 30.74 32.40 13.46
N GLU A 458 31.85 32.87 12.90
CA GLU A 458 32.41 34.19 13.23
C GLU A 458 31.58 35.32 12.62
N VAL A 459 31.12 35.13 11.37
CA VAL A 459 30.23 36.06 10.67
C VAL A 459 28.88 36.11 11.36
N ASP A 460 28.34 34.95 11.73
CA ASP A 460 27.11 34.81 12.51
C ASP A 460 27.18 35.54 13.86
N GLU A 461 28.30 35.39 14.59
CA GLU A 461 28.48 36.06 15.88
C GLU A 461 28.49 37.60 15.71
N LEU A 462 29.18 38.10 14.67
CA LEU A 462 29.20 39.53 14.37
C LEU A 462 27.82 40.04 13.94
N GLN A 463 27.11 39.30 13.09
CA GLN A 463 25.75 39.62 12.67
C GLN A 463 24.81 39.72 13.87
N ASN A 464 24.86 38.73 14.75
CA ASN A 464 24.08 38.68 15.99
C ASN A 464 24.36 39.87 16.91
N LYS A 465 25.60 40.38 16.94
CA LYS A 465 25.95 41.61 17.68
C LYS A 465 25.43 42.86 16.98
N LEU A 466 25.58 42.93 15.65
CA LEU A 466 25.14 44.06 14.83
C LEU A 466 23.63 44.27 14.92
N GLU A 467 22.85 43.19 14.98
CA GLU A 467 21.38 43.22 14.96
C GLU A 467 20.73 43.54 16.30
N GLN A 468 21.53 43.71 17.36
CA GLN A 468 21.05 44.18 18.65
C GLN A 468 20.54 45.63 18.58
N SER A 469 19.74 46.04 19.56
CA SER A 469 19.10 47.36 19.59
C SER A 469 20.07 48.53 19.77
N ALA A 470 21.27 48.30 20.32
CA ALA A 470 22.29 49.34 20.53
C ALA A 470 23.73 48.80 20.52
N PRO A 471 24.25 48.31 19.39
CA PRO A 471 25.65 47.89 19.31
C PRO A 471 26.58 49.09 19.36
N SER A 472 27.69 48.93 20.07
CA SER A 472 28.80 49.87 20.06
C SER A 472 29.94 49.30 19.21
N ASN A 473 30.67 50.17 18.50
CA ASN A 473 31.88 49.76 17.78
C ASN A 473 32.88 49.07 18.70
N THR A 474 32.96 49.48 19.97
CA THR A 474 33.82 48.84 20.97
C THR A 474 33.43 47.38 21.24
N ALA A 475 32.13 47.08 21.25
CA ALA A 475 31.62 45.71 21.42
C ALA A 475 31.79 44.88 20.13
N LEU A 476 31.65 45.49 18.96
CA LEU A 476 31.83 44.84 17.66
C LEU A 476 33.31 44.56 17.35
N ALA A 477 34.22 45.47 17.72
CA ALA A 477 35.66 45.36 17.48
C ALA A 477 36.34 44.32 18.37
N SER A 478 35.73 43.95 19.50
CA SER A 478 36.31 42.97 20.43
C SER A 478 36.49 41.62 19.74
N LYS A 479 37.76 41.24 19.48
CA LYS A 479 38.15 39.99 18.81
C LYS A 479 37.65 39.85 17.36
N CYS A 480 37.30 40.93 16.68
CA CYS A 480 36.86 40.89 15.28
C CYS A 480 38.02 41.18 14.34
N HIS A 481 38.33 40.23 13.44
CA HIS A 481 39.21 40.48 12.29
C HIS A 481 38.44 41.32 11.24
N PRO A 482 39.06 42.31 10.56
CA PRO A 482 38.37 43.16 9.58
C PRO A 482 37.78 42.37 8.39
N ALA A 483 38.36 41.20 8.06
CA ALA A 483 37.82 40.31 7.04
C ALA A 483 36.44 39.73 7.41
N ILE A 484 36.14 39.52 8.70
CA ILE A 484 34.82 39.05 9.18
C ILE A 484 33.77 40.15 8.93
N ALA A 485 34.09 41.39 9.30
CA ALA A 485 33.22 42.54 9.08
C ALA A 485 33.02 42.82 7.58
N LEU A 486 34.08 42.66 6.76
CA LEU A 486 33.97 42.75 5.32
C LEU A 486 33.07 41.64 4.75
N ALA A 487 33.22 40.39 5.21
CA ALA A 487 32.39 39.28 4.76
C ALA A 487 30.90 39.54 5.04
N LEU A 488 30.56 40.00 6.25
CA LEU A 488 29.19 40.36 6.60
C LEU A 488 28.65 41.54 5.78
N LEU A 489 29.47 42.58 5.54
CA LEU A 489 29.07 43.72 4.70
C LEU A 489 28.72 43.25 3.28
N LEU A 490 29.58 42.40 2.71
CA LEU A 490 29.36 41.83 1.39
C LEU A 490 28.13 40.95 1.36
N GLU A 491 27.88 40.14 2.40
CA GLU A 491 26.71 39.29 2.51
C GLU A 491 25.41 40.09 2.60
N ILE A 492 25.37 41.17 3.39
CA ILE A 492 24.21 42.07 3.46
C ILE A 492 23.93 42.67 2.08
N LEU A 493 24.96 43.19 1.41
CA LEU A 493 24.83 43.79 0.08
C LEU A 493 24.45 42.76 -1.00
N ASP A 494 24.95 41.52 -0.91
CA ASP A 494 24.70 40.43 -1.86
C ASP A 494 23.29 39.84 -1.68
N THR A 495 22.74 39.93 -0.48
CA THR A 495 21.41 39.40 -0.16
C THR A 495 20.32 40.46 -0.14
N LEU A 496 20.60 41.70 -0.55
CA LEU A 496 19.56 42.72 -0.67
C LEU A 496 18.43 42.23 -1.58
N ALA A 497 17.18 42.42 -1.14
CA ALA A 497 15.98 42.06 -1.90
C ALA A 497 15.94 42.69 -3.30
N GLU A 498 16.52 43.89 -3.40
CA GLU A 498 16.80 44.62 -4.62
C GLU A 498 18.29 45.00 -4.62
N PRO A 499 19.08 44.65 -5.65
CA PRO A 499 20.49 45.00 -5.71
C PRO A 499 20.70 46.51 -5.68
N LEU A 500 21.88 46.95 -5.22
CA LEU A 500 22.18 48.38 -5.08
C LEU A 500 22.07 49.14 -6.41
N VAL A 501 22.45 48.49 -7.52
CA VAL A 501 22.07 48.92 -8.87
C VAL A 501 20.83 48.12 -9.27
N PRO A 502 19.65 48.77 -9.41
CA PRO A 502 18.42 48.10 -9.82
C PRO A 502 18.60 47.28 -11.10
N CYS A 503 17.96 46.11 -11.16
CA CYS A 503 18.17 45.14 -12.24
C CYS A 503 17.84 45.71 -13.63
N ASP A 504 16.87 46.60 -13.73
CA ASP A 504 16.46 47.29 -14.97
C ASP A 504 17.51 48.30 -15.45
N MET A 505 18.30 48.87 -14.54
CA MET A 505 19.38 49.83 -14.83
C MET A 505 20.74 49.16 -15.09
N TYR A 506 20.83 47.84 -14.97
CA TYR A 506 22.08 47.08 -15.02
C TYR A 506 22.85 47.23 -16.36
N LYS A 507 22.12 47.15 -17.49
CA LYS A 507 22.72 47.27 -18.82
C LYS A 507 23.32 48.65 -19.04
N ASP A 508 22.62 49.68 -18.56
CA ASP A 508 23.07 51.08 -18.63
C ASP A 508 24.29 51.31 -17.73
N ALA A 509 24.31 50.69 -16.54
CA ALA A 509 25.47 50.69 -15.65
C ALA A 509 26.70 50.12 -16.36
N LEU A 510 26.59 48.93 -16.98
CA LEU A 510 27.70 48.32 -17.72
C LEU A 510 28.14 49.14 -18.93
N ALA A 511 27.20 49.74 -19.67
CA ALA A 511 27.53 50.60 -20.82
C ALA A 511 28.32 51.84 -20.39
N SER A 512 28.01 52.41 -19.21
CA SER A 512 28.71 53.55 -18.64
C SER A 512 30.17 53.26 -18.23
N SER A 513 30.56 51.99 -18.18
CA SER A 513 31.94 51.58 -17.82
C SER A 513 33.00 51.96 -18.85
N ALA A 514 32.60 52.42 -20.05
CA ALA A 514 33.51 52.78 -21.14
C ALA A 514 34.33 54.05 -20.86
N ASN A 515 33.82 54.99 -20.06
CA ASN A 515 34.46 56.28 -19.79
C ASN A 515 34.08 56.82 -18.39
N PRO A 516 35.03 57.39 -17.62
CA PRO A 516 34.76 58.03 -16.32
C PRO A 516 33.58 59.01 -16.26
N GLN A 517 33.37 59.86 -17.28
CA GLN A 517 32.26 60.82 -17.25
C GLN A 517 30.90 60.12 -17.34
N GLN A 518 30.77 59.10 -18.19
CA GLN A 518 29.52 58.33 -18.32
C GLN A 518 29.21 57.57 -17.03
N ALA A 519 30.23 57.05 -16.36
CA ALA A 519 30.08 56.40 -15.07
C ALA A 519 29.54 57.36 -13.99
N LEU A 520 29.98 58.63 -13.97
CA LEU A 520 29.43 59.66 -13.09
C LEU A 520 27.98 60.03 -13.46
N ASP A 521 27.70 60.23 -14.75
CA ASP A 521 26.35 60.57 -15.22
C ASP A 521 25.33 59.47 -14.85
N PHE A 522 25.75 58.21 -14.78
CA PHE A 522 24.93 57.10 -14.30
C PHE A 522 24.59 57.19 -12.80
N LEU A 523 25.49 57.71 -11.95
CA LEU A 523 25.17 57.87 -10.52
C LEU A 523 24.00 58.85 -10.32
N ASP A 524 23.87 59.84 -11.20
CA ASP A 524 22.79 60.82 -11.18
C ASP A 524 21.41 60.26 -11.60
N THR A 525 21.38 59.07 -12.22
CA THR A 525 20.13 58.41 -12.63
C THR A 525 19.61 57.43 -11.57
N LEU A 526 20.43 57.02 -10.60
CA LEU A 526 20.04 56.11 -9.53
C LEU A 526 19.05 56.75 -8.55
N PRO A 527 18.14 55.97 -7.94
CA PRO A 527 17.29 56.49 -6.87
C PRO A 527 18.15 56.97 -5.68
N SER A 528 17.68 57.98 -4.96
CA SER A 528 18.51 58.75 -4.03
C SER A 528 19.16 57.91 -2.92
N LEU A 529 18.46 56.91 -2.37
CA LEU A 529 19.01 56.05 -1.32
C LEU A 529 20.12 55.13 -1.87
N GLN A 530 19.88 54.50 -3.02
CA GLN A 530 20.85 53.67 -3.73
C GLN A 530 22.09 54.48 -4.12
N ALA A 531 21.91 55.70 -4.65
CA ALA A 531 22.99 56.61 -4.98
C ALA A 531 23.82 56.99 -3.75
N ASN A 532 23.18 57.35 -2.63
CA ASN A 532 23.86 57.70 -1.38
C ASN A 532 24.72 56.54 -0.85
N VAL A 533 24.16 55.34 -0.81
CA VAL A 533 24.87 54.14 -0.34
C VAL A 533 26.01 53.76 -1.27
N LEU A 534 25.82 53.86 -2.59
CA LEU A 534 26.88 53.59 -3.57
C LEU A 534 28.02 54.60 -3.45
N ILE A 535 27.71 55.90 -3.34
CA ILE A 535 28.70 56.97 -3.12
C ILE A 535 29.46 56.74 -1.80
N TYR A 536 28.75 56.36 -0.73
CA TYR A 536 29.37 56.04 0.55
C TYR A 536 30.34 54.85 0.45
N LEU A 537 29.93 53.77 -0.23
CA LEU A 537 30.80 52.62 -0.46
C LEU A 537 32.02 52.98 -1.33
N ILE A 538 31.87 53.84 -2.34
CA ILE A 538 33.00 54.36 -3.13
C ILE A 538 33.99 55.12 -2.24
N ALA A 539 33.49 55.98 -1.33
CA ALA A 539 34.33 56.70 -0.38
C ALA A 539 35.02 55.77 0.63
N PHE A 540 34.33 54.73 1.09
CA PHE A 540 34.89 53.68 1.94
C PHE A 540 36.02 52.91 1.22
N LEU A 541 35.80 52.46 -0.02
CA LEU A 541 36.82 51.79 -0.82
C LEU A 541 38.06 52.66 -1.03
N ARG A 542 37.88 53.96 -1.26
CA ARG A 542 38.98 54.93 -1.32
C ARG A 542 39.76 54.97 -0.01
N SER A 543 39.07 55.00 1.13
CA SER A 543 39.71 55.05 2.45
C SER A 543 40.59 53.81 2.71
N LEU A 544 40.15 52.62 2.28
CA LEU A 544 40.97 51.39 2.34
C LEU A 544 42.23 51.47 1.47
N LEU A 545 42.12 52.05 0.27
CA LEU A 545 43.28 52.24 -0.62
C LEU A 545 44.30 53.24 -0.05
N GLU A 546 43.83 54.28 0.65
CA GLU A 546 44.69 55.26 1.31
C GLU A 546 45.40 54.67 2.54
N LEU A 547 44.68 53.92 3.39
CA LEU A 547 45.25 53.19 4.53
C LEU A 547 46.35 52.22 4.09
N ARG A 548 46.14 51.51 2.98
CA ARG A 548 47.15 50.60 2.41
C ARG A 548 48.44 51.30 1.97
N GLN A 549 48.37 52.59 1.64
CA GLN A 549 49.55 53.40 1.30
C GLN A 549 50.24 54.02 2.52
N GLY A 550 49.81 53.67 3.74
CA GLY A 550 50.35 54.23 4.98
C GLY A 550 49.94 55.68 5.24
N LYS A 551 48.89 56.18 4.55
CA LYS A 551 48.33 57.50 4.84
C LYS A 551 47.39 57.38 6.04
N PRO A 552 47.34 58.38 6.94
CA PRO A 552 46.32 58.41 7.99
C PRO A 552 44.95 58.33 7.33
N ALA A 553 44.06 57.48 7.86
CA ALA A 553 42.69 57.41 7.39
C ALA A 553 42.13 58.84 7.35
N PRO A 554 41.54 59.29 6.23
CA PRO A 554 40.70 60.48 6.30
C PRO A 554 39.64 60.21 7.37
N ALA A 555 39.38 61.20 8.24
CA ALA A 555 38.24 61.08 9.15
C ALA A 555 37.03 60.65 8.31
N PRO A 556 36.22 59.64 8.75
CA PRO A 556 35.10 59.14 7.98
C PRO A 556 34.33 60.35 7.51
N ALA A 557 34.19 60.50 6.20
CA ALA A 557 33.88 61.77 5.61
C ALA A 557 32.66 62.37 6.33
N LYS A 558 32.90 63.41 7.15
CA LYS A 558 31.85 64.30 7.66
C LYS A 558 31.31 65.16 6.50
N THR A 559 31.31 64.63 5.28
CA THR A 559 30.72 65.21 4.06
C THR A 559 29.35 64.59 3.86
N ALA A 560 28.54 64.71 4.90
CA ALA A 560 27.11 64.82 4.89
C ALA A 560 26.80 65.32 6.30
N THR A 561 27.04 66.61 6.54
CA THR A 561 26.56 67.25 7.76
C THR A 561 25.07 66.98 7.84
N LEU A 562 24.71 66.12 8.81
CA LEU A 562 23.48 66.19 9.58
C LEU A 562 23.33 67.63 10.11
N GLU A 563 22.89 68.55 9.26
CA GLU A 563 22.28 69.81 9.67
C GLU A 563 20.85 69.86 9.13
N LYS A 564 19.90 69.52 10.02
CA LYS A 564 18.47 69.87 9.92
C LYS A 564 17.68 69.27 8.75
N GLY A 565 17.59 67.94 8.67
CA GLY A 565 16.43 67.24 8.09
C GLY A 565 16.04 67.65 6.66
N LYS A 566 17.00 68.06 5.82
CA LYS A 566 16.75 68.38 4.42
C LYS A 566 17.70 67.62 3.50
N VAL A 567 17.10 66.86 2.60
CA VAL A 567 17.74 66.23 1.45
C VAL A 567 18.40 67.33 0.60
N HIS A 568 19.72 67.47 0.72
CA HIS A 568 20.50 68.18 -0.28
C HIS A 568 21.32 67.16 -1.07
N ARG A 569 21.04 67.10 -2.37
CA ARG A 569 21.90 66.50 -3.38
C ARG A 569 23.24 67.24 -3.30
N ALA A 570 24.25 66.65 -2.68
CA ALA A 570 25.61 67.13 -2.84
C ALA A 570 25.92 66.99 -4.34
N SER A 571 26.11 68.11 -5.03
CA SER A 571 26.59 68.06 -6.41
C SER A 571 28.00 67.45 -6.40
N ALA A 572 28.35 66.70 -7.45
CA ALA A 572 29.66 66.06 -7.58
C ALA A 572 30.88 67.00 -7.33
N GLY A 573 30.67 68.33 -7.40
CA GLY A 573 31.68 69.35 -7.16
C GLY A 573 31.98 69.72 -5.70
N GLU A 574 31.24 69.27 -4.69
CA GLU A 574 31.46 69.70 -3.29
C GLU A 574 32.44 68.81 -2.47
N LEU A 575 32.97 67.73 -3.05
CA LEU A 575 33.81 66.72 -2.37
C LEU A 575 35.33 66.87 -2.59
N ALA A 576 35.77 68.05 -3.02
CA ALA A 576 37.12 68.32 -3.50
C ALA A 576 38.13 68.71 -2.40
N GLY A 577 38.98 67.76 -1.98
CA GLY A 577 40.10 68.04 -1.06
C GLY A 577 41.19 66.96 -1.01
N ALA A 578 42.38 67.32 -1.51
CA ALA A 578 43.71 66.68 -1.44
C ALA A 578 43.96 65.40 -2.30
N ILE A 579 44.86 65.54 -3.28
CA ILE A 579 45.12 64.66 -4.43
C ILE A 579 46.07 63.47 -4.14
N MET A 580 45.70 62.31 -4.70
CA MET A 580 46.59 61.21 -5.11
C MET A 580 46.85 61.31 -6.63
N GLY A 581 48.06 61.01 -7.10
CA GLY A 581 48.34 60.95 -8.54
C GLY A 581 47.81 59.68 -9.23
N PRO A 582 47.34 59.74 -10.49
CA PRO A 582 46.71 58.63 -11.23
C PRO A 582 47.58 57.37 -11.44
N SER A 583 48.85 57.39 -11.07
CA SER A 583 49.81 56.30 -11.28
C SER A 583 49.63 55.08 -10.36
N ALA A 584 49.11 55.25 -9.14
CA ALA A 584 49.06 54.16 -8.15
C ALA A 584 47.86 53.21 -8.35
N ILE A 585 46.72 53.73 -8.83
CA ILE A 585 45.51 52.94 -9.10
C ILE A 585 45.62 52.20 -10.44
N MET A 586 46.54 52.61 -11.33
CA MET A 586 46.75 52.04 -12.68
C MET A 586 47.68 50.81 -12.72
N ALA A 587 48.46 50.54 -11.66
CA ALA A 587 49.33 49.35 -11.60
C ALA A 587 48.51 48.06 -11.42
N ARG A 588 48.96 46.94 -12.01
CA ARG A 588 48.39 45.59 -11.79
C ARG A 588 48.65 45.17 -10.35
N ASP A 589 47.76 45.55 -9.46
CA ASP A 589 47.82 45.27 -8.04
C ASP A 589 46.74 44.25 -7.67
N LEU A 590 47.17 43.07 -7.23
CA LEU A 590 46.29 41.93 -6.94
C LEU A 590 45.25 42.25 -5.87
N PHE A 591 45.59 43.11 -4.88
CA PHE A 591 44.65 43.53 -3.84
C PHE A 591 43.56 44.43 -4.42
N VAL A 592 43.92 45.39 -5.27
CA VAL A 592 42.97 46.31 -5.92
C VAL A 592 42.05 45.55 -6.86
N ASP A 593 42.59 44.61 -7.63
CA ASP A 593 41.82 43.73 -8.52
C ASP A 593 40.86 42.82 -7.74
N ARG A 594 41.26 42.31 -6.57
CA ARG A 594 40.38 41.53 -5.67
C ARG A 594 39.29 42.41 -5.05
N LEU A 595 39.67 43.56 -4.48
CA LEU A 595 38.74 44.51 -3.85
C LEU A 595 37.65 44.96 -4.82
N PHE A 596 38.04 45.43 -6.00
CA PHE A 596 37.06 45.84 -7.03
C PHE A 596 36.33 44.65 -7.65
N GLY A 597 36.94 43.48 -7.71
CA GLY A 597 36.28 42.27 -8.18
C GLY A 597 35.16 41.79 -7.25
N VAL A 598 35.36 41.89 -5.93
CA VAL A 598 34.39 41.47 -4.92
C VAL A 598 33.23 42.47 -4.80
N PHE A 599 33.51 43.76 -4.63
CA PHE A 599 32.47 44.79 -4.61
C PHE A 599 31.77 44.92 -5.97
N GLY A 600 32.51 44.84 -7.08
CA GLY A 600 31.92 44.87 -8.40
C GLY A 600 30.95 43.72 -8.66
N ARG A 601 31.15 42.55 -8.03
CA ARG A 601 30.20 41.43 -8.12
C ARG A 601 28.91 41.72 -7.34
N VAL A 602 29.06 42.15 -6.09
CA VAL A 602 27.98 42.35 -5.13
C VAL A 602 27.11 43.57 -5.46
N LEU A 603 27.72 44.64 -5.97
CA LEU A 603 27.02 45.87 -6.36
C LEU A 603 26.26 45.72 -7.69
N LEU A 604 26.67 44.78 -8.53
CA LEU A 604 26.21 44.58 -9.91
C LEU A 604 25.78 43.11 -10.12
N GLN A 605 25.01 42.57 -9.16
CA GLN A 605 24.67 41.14 -9.06
C GLN A 605 24.11 40.55 -10.37
N PRO A 606 24.83 39.65 -11.07
CA PRO A 606 24.32 39.02 -12.28
C PRO A 606 23.52 37.74 -12.00
N GLU A 607 23.72 37.11 -10.84
CA GLU A 607 23.25 35.73 -10.59
C GLU A 607 21.76 35.68 -10.19
N ASN A 608 21.24 36.75 -9.58
CA ASN A 608 19.80 36.93 -9.34
C ASN A 608 19.00 37.28 -10.60
N LEU A 609 19.64 37.71 -11.71
CA LEU A 609 18.98 37.91 -13.00
C LEU A 609 18.58 36.58 -13.66
N ALA A 610 19.44 35.55 -13.57
CA ALA A 610 19.18 34.25 -14.19
C ALA A 610 18.04 33.46 -13.51
N ALA A 611 17.77 33.74 -12.24
CA ALA A 611 16.65 33.12 -11.50
C ALA A 611 15.32 33.89 -11.65
N ARG A 612 15.35 35.13 -12.18
CA ARG A 612 14.17 36.01 -12.30
C ARG A 612 13.77 36.36 -13.75
N CYS A 613 14.60 36.06 -14.74
CA CYS A 613 14.28 36.22 -16.17
C CYS A 613 14.27 34.86 -16.88
N GLU A 614 13.26 34.60 -17.71
CA GLU A 614 13.03 33.31 -18.42
C GLU A 614 14.07 32.97 -19.52
N ASP A 615 15.03 33.84 -19.82
CA ASP A 615 15.99 33.65 -20.91
C ASP A 615 17.38 33.26 -20.40
N ALA A 616 17.58 31.96 -20.16
CA ALA A 616 18.82 31.40 -19.60
C ALA A 616 19.95 31.09 -20.61
N ASP A 617 19.70 31.18 -21.92
CA ASP A 617 20.62 30.60 -22.93
C ASP A 617 21.71 31.55 -23.49
N GLU A 618 21.66 32.86 -23.26
CA GLU A 618 22.69 33.79 -23.79
C GLU A 618 23.87 34.10 -22.82
N ALA A 619 23.89 33.56 -21.60
CA ALA A 619 24.74 34.06 -20.51
C ALA A 619 26.17 33.47 -20.39
N LEU A 620 26.59 32.55 -21.28
CA LEU A 620 27.83 31.77 -21.05
C LEU A 620 29.08 32.28 -21.79
N GLU A 621 28.95 33.07 -22.86
CA GLU A 621 30.11 33.47 -23.67
C GLU A 621 30.69 34.87 -23.34
N GLY A 622 30.03 35.64 -22.46
CA GLY A 622 30.42 37.01 -22.06
C GLY A 622 31.07 37.20 -20.69
N ARG A 623 31.16 36.16 -19.85
CA ARG A 623 31.46 36.29 -18.40
C ARG A 623 32.80 36.96 -18.06
N ARG A 624 33.84 36.77 -18.89
CA ARG A 624 35.15 37.43 -18.68
C ARG A 624 35.14 38.91 -19.05
N ASP A 625 34.42 39.28 -20.11
CA ASP A 625 34.26 40.68 -20.53
C ASP A 625 33.41 41.44 -19.49
N GLU A 626 32.33 40.82 -19.02
CA GLU A 626 31.46 41.37 -17.99
C GLU A 626 32.19 41.63 -16.66
N ALA A 627 32.96 40.65 -16.15
CA ALA A 627 33.75 40.84 -14.93
C ALA A 627 34.79 41.97 -15.08
N THR A 628 35.34 42.14 -16.29
CA THR A 628 36.26 43.23 -16.60
C THR A 628 35.53 44.58 -16.64
N ARG A 629 34.33 44.64 -17.24
CA ARG A 629 33.49 45.84 -17.26
C ARG A 629 33.02 46.26 -15.87
N LYS A 630 32.64 45.32 -15.00
CA LYS A 630 32.30 45.59 -13.58
C LYS A 630 33.47 46.23 -12.83
N ARG A 631 34.66 45.65 -12.97
CA ARG A 631 35.89 46.21 -12.37
C ARG A 631 36.20 47.58 -12.93
N ASN A 632 36.10 47.78 -14.24
CA ASN A 632 36.34 49.07 -14.88
C ASN A 632 35.33 50.13 -14.43
N LEU A 633 34.05 49.77 -14.30
CA LEU A 633 33.00 50.67 -13.80
C LEU A 633 33.31 51.15 -12.39
N LEU A 634 33.57 50.22 -11.46
CA LEU A 634 33.90 50.55 -10.08
C LEU A 634 35.22 51.33 -9.99
N ARG A 635 36.22 50.97 -10.80
CA ARG A 635 37.49 51.71 -10.91
C ARG A 635 37.24 53.13 -11.43
N HIS A 636 36.36 53.32 -12.41
CA HIS A 636 36.00 54.64 -12.94
C HIS A 636 35.21 55.46 -11.91
N TRP A 637 34.29 54.87 -11.15
CA TRP A 637 33.62 55.56 -10.04
C TRP A 637 34.61 56.02 -8.96
N VAL A 638 35.52 55.14 -8.53
CA VAL A 638 36.55 55.48 -7.55
C VAL A 638 37.54 56.51 -8.11
N LEU A 639 37.95 56.41 -9.38
CA LEU A 639 38.86 57.37 -10.03
C LEU A 639 38.22 58.73 -10.33
N ALA A 640 36.95 58.76 -10.70
CA ALA A 640 36.26 60.00 -11.08
C ALA A 640 36.05 60.90 -9.85
N THR A 641 35.81 60.31 -8.67
CA THR A 641 35.85 61.03 -7.40
C THR A 641 37.24 61.54 -6.99
N LEU A 642 38.32 61.13 -7.68
CA LEU A 642 39.68 61.67 -7.50
C LEU A 642 40.02 62.85 -8.43
N ASN A 643 39.37 62.96 -9.60
CA ASN A 643 39.71 63.94 -10.63
C ASN A 643 38.86 65.22 -10.62
N GLN A 644 37.78 65.26 -9.83
CA GLN A 644 37.00 66.48 -9.57
C GLN A 644 37.39 67.15 -8.23
N ALA A 645 38.53 66.77 -7.64
CA ALA A 645 39.05 67.28 -6.36
C ALA A 645 40.19 68.30 -6.52
#